data_AF-A0A3D3KHY0-F1
#
_entry.id   AF-A0A3D3KHY0-F1
#
_cell.length_a   1.000
_cell.length_b   1.000
_cell.length_c   1.000
_cell.angle_alpha   90.00
_cell.angle_beta   90.00
_cell.angle_gamma   90.00
#
_symmetry.space_group_name_H-M   'P 1'
#
loop_
_entity.id
_entity.type
_entity.pdbx_description
1 polymer ?
#
loop_
_entity_poly.entity_id
_entity_poly.type
_entity_poly.pdbx_seq_one_letter_code
_entity_poly.pdbx_strand_id
1 'polypeptide(L)'
;MNTLKNGAVGDQVVASGFECDHYRSPERFTLCWNLLPLLLGLFVIVLSVVCVPANAASNSDSLTEYATQKVNDIKDEGVSVSGVAEEMFDPTERNAVEQAGTLQGDAGLTGEFHEGYYLLDKLNVGLPPLSEPPNLTTPLATLEFFQSAVMKQQYGLAAHALNMNLIDKENQRTRALELTKHLDFLLSEKKLYVFDELPDRPDGLIEPPLGNNSSVMGTARRSIQLGYMDYRERRVPIYLQRVRVGNNAPIWVFSAQTVGNIDNLYEQYHPAEFERYLPVWLKLKFFGIALWEFLALLSFFFVTMGIGWLLSKVTGKLINRYVDDEKYRTYVGSSNGLVDLVSKLTVPLTFTISFLLVFTLVSGGFPYLDAVASSTRPLIWIGLVFSTMWLGIRIINFFANRYQNMQIENLSEEHFDKERRRRTYVSIFRRVFIFVMILGSIWIGLSEFTNMEGLGKTLLTSAGIAGVVIGIAAQPILGNIIAGLQVAVTQPVRIGDTVMMEGDWTTIEDLRYTYAVLKTWDERRLIVPMRRLITEIVENWSHTEVHQTCVVYLYVDYGADIEAIRDKFTEVVKENDLWDGTTDPEMVTVSLSENTIKLRGSVASDGPMSAFYLECQVREKMLNYLYHEQKAYLPAERFILKDKNE
;
A
#
# COMPACT_ATOMS: atom_id res chain seq x y z
N MET A 1 76.27 -42.42 -31.18
CA MET A 1 75.31 -43.27 -31.92
C MET A 1 74.29 -42.32 -32.52
N ASN A 2 74.36 -42.18 -33.85
CA ASN A 2 73.50 -41.49 -34.82
C ASN A 2 72.07 -41.14 -34.34
N THR A 3 71.43 -40.03 -34.69
CA THR A 3 71.26 -39.46 -36.04
C THR A 3 70.79 -37.99 -36.00
N LEU A 4 71.37 -37.20 -36.90
CA LEU A 4 70.88 -35.93 -37.47
C LEU A 4 69.58 -36.11 -38.28
N LYS A 5 68.78 -35.03 -38.41
CA LYS A 5 68.15 -34.48 -39.65
C LYS A 5 66.93 -33.62 -39.27
N ASN A 6 66.91 -32.30 -39.51
CA ASN A 6 66.87 -31.53 -40.77
C ASN A 6 65.45 -31.15 -41.20
N GLY A 7 65.29 -29.87 -41.58
CA GLY A 7 64.37 -29.37 -42.61
C GLY A 7 63.02 -28.91 -42.06
N ALA A 8 62.72 -27.63 -41.87
CA ALA A 8 62.72 -26.45 -42.76
C ALA A 8 61.43 -26.30 -43.61
N VAL A 9 60.92 -25.06 -43.56
CA VAL A 9 60.08 -24.32 -44.53
C VAL A 9 58.56 -24.53 -44.48
N GLY A 10 57.85 -23.40 -44.31
CA GLY A 10 56.75 -23.06 -45.23
C GLY A 10 55.38 -22.75 -44.64
N ASP A 11 55.18 -21.46 -44.33
CA ASP A 11 54.01 -20.63 -44.66
C ASP A 11 52.57 -20.86 -44.12
N GLN A 12 52.04 -19.70 -43.72
CA GLN A 12 50.64 -19.22 -43.72
C GLN A 12 49.71 -19.50 -42.53
N VAL A 13 49.56 -18.43 -41.73
CA VAL A 13 48.30 -17.77 -41.31
C VAL A 13 47.14 -18.69 -40.91
N VAL A 14 46.80 -18.74 -39.61
CA VAL A 14 45.44 -18.53 -39.05
C VAL A 14 45.57 -18.36 -37.52
N ALA A 15 44.74 -17.45 -36.97
CA ALA A 15 44.57 -17.14 -35.57
C ALA A 15 44.49 -18.36 -34.62
N SER A 16 45.24 -18.27 -33.52
CA SER A 16 45.03 -18.98 -32.24
C SER A 16 45.60 -18.05 -31.16
N GLY A 17 44.83 -17.56 -30.19
CA GLY A 17 44.23 -18.39 -29.17
C GLY A 17 45.25 -18.63 -28.06
N PHE A 18 45.68 -17.57 -27.36
CA PHE A 18 46.44 -17.73 -26.13
C PHE A 18 45.46 -17.86 -24.96
N GLU A 19 45.21 -19.12 -24.62
CA GLU A 19 44.69 -19.55 -23.33
C GLU A 19 45.58 -19.02 -22.20
N CYS A 20 44.99 -18.20 -21.33
CA CYS A 20 45.26 -18.28 -19.91
C CYS A 20 44.00 -18.86 -19.26
N ASP A 21 44.08 -20.17 -19.02
CA ASP A 21 43.16 -20.94 -18.21
C ASP A 21 43.00 -20.30 -16.82
N HIS A 22 41.81 -19.80 -16.52
CA HIS A 22 41.19 -19.93 -15.20
C HIS A 22 39.67 -20.04 -15.34
N TYR A 23 39.21 -21.28 -15.36
CA TYR A 23 37.81 -21.69 -15.30
C TYR A 23 37.32 -21.65 -13.84
N ARG A 24 36.24 -20.90 -13.54
CA ARG A 24 35.08 -21.41 -12.76
C ARG A 24 33.90 -20.43 -12.67
N SER A 25 32.88 -20.79 -13.48
CA SER A 25 31.42 -20.74 -13.30
C SER A 25 30.69 -19.42 -12.93
N PRO A 26 29.73 -18.96 -13.76
CA PRO A 26 28.85 -17.82 -13.47
C PRO A 26 27.60 -18.17 -12.63
N GLU A 27 27.54 -19.33 -11.98
CA GLU A 27 26.31 -19.81 -11.31
C GLU A 27 26.08 -19.24 -9.90
N ARG A 28 27.02 -18.47 -9.33
CA ARG A 28 26.94 -18.00 -7.94
C ARG A 28 26.23 -16.65 -7.74
N PHE A 29 25.93 -15.92 -8.81
CA PHE A 29 25.31 -14.58 -8.72
C PHE A 29 23.78 -14.59 -8.84
N THR A 30 23.18 -15.68 -9.33
CA THR A 30 21.74 -15.74 -9.65
C THR A 30 20.87 -16.15 -8.47
N LEU A 31 21.37 -16.96 -7.52
CA LEU A 31 20.54 -17.46 -6.41
C LEU A 31 20.17 -16.41 -5.34
N CYS A 32 21.06 -15.45 -5.04
CA CYS A 32 20.75 -14.38 -4.09
C CYS A 32 19.95 -13.23 -4.70
N TRP A 33 20.11 -12.98 -6.00
CA TRP A 33 19.33 -11.95 -6.71
C TRP A 33 17.89 -12.41 -6.98
N ASN A 34 17.62 -13.71 -7.05
CA ASN A 34 16.26 -14.25 -7.21
C ASN A 34 15.43 -14.29 -5.91
N LEU A 35 16.03 -14.15 -4.73
CA LEU A 35 15.30 -14.09 -3.45
C LEU A 35 14.77 -12.70 -3.11
N LEU A 36 15.41 -11.64 -3.62
CA LEU A 36 14.95 -10.26 -3.46
C LEU A 36 13.60 -9.98 -4.16
N PRO A 37 13.37 -10.37 -5.43
CA PRO A 37 12.06 -10.24 -6.08
C PRO A 37 11.05 -11.24 -5.52
N LEU A 38 11.48 -12.33 -4.89
CA LEU A 38 10.59 -13.27 -4.19
C LEU A 38 10.09 -12.67 -2.87
N LEU A 39 10.96 -11.98 -2.12
CA LEU A 39 10.61 -11.24 -0.91
C LEU A 39 9.85 -9.94 -1.21
N LEU A 40 10.21 -9.21 -2.27
CA LEU A 40 9.41 -8.10 -2.80
C LEU A 40 8.07 -8.58 -3.35
N GLY A 41 8.03 -9.75 -3.99
CA GLY A 41 6.81 -10.40 -4.46
C GLY A 41 5.93 -10.83 -3.30
N LEU A 42 6.49 -11.41 -2.24
CA LEU A 42 5.75 -11.72 -1.01
C LEU A 42 5.29 -10.46 -0.29
N PHE A 43 6.09 -9.39 -0.32
CA PHE A 43 5.72 -8.08 0.21
C PHE A 43 4.60 -7.44 -0.60
N VAL A 44 4.62 -7.54 -1.94
CA VAL A 44 3.55 -7.06 -2.84
C VAL A 44 2.30 -7.92 -2.71
N ILE A 45 2.41 -9.24 -2.51
CA ILE A 45 1.29 -10.15 -2.24
C ILE A 45 0.67 -9.83 -0.88
N VAL A 46 1.47 -9.61 0.16
CA VAL A 46 0.96 -9.18 1.48
C VAL A 46 0.36 -7.77 1.40
N LEU A 47 0.93 -6.86 0.60
CA LEU A 47 0.36 -5.53 0.36
C LEU A 47 -0.95 -5.60 -0.44
N SER A 48 -1.10 -6.54 -1.37
CA SER A 48 -2.33 -6.72 -2.19
C SER A 48 -3.42 -7.53 -1.47
N VAL A 49 -3.05 -8.38 -0.50
CA VAL A 49 -4.00 -9.02 0.42
C VAL A 49 -4.49 -8.06 1.51
N VAL A 50 -3.69 -7.03 1.86
CA VAL A 50 -4.04 -6.03 2.89
C VAL A 50 -4.63 -4.72 2.32
N CYS A 51 -4.28 -4.32 1.09
CA CYS A 51 -4.85 -3.16 0.40
C CYS A 51 -6.00 -3.54 -0.54
N VAL A 52 -7.05 -4.15 -0.01
CA VAL A 52 -8.37 -4.04 -0.64
C VAL A 52 -9.09 -2.85 -0.01
N PRO A 53 -9.13 -1.70 -0.70
CA PRO A 53 -10.31 -0.86 -0.63
C PRO A 53 -10.89 -0.63 -2.03
N ALA A 54 -12.20 -0.84 -2.10
CA ALA A 54 -13.16 -0.07 -2.90
C ALA A 54 -12.59 0.68 -4.12
N ASN A 55 -12.57 0.02 -5.29
CA ASN A 55 -12.68 0.69 -6.58
C ASN A 55 -13.17 -0.30 -7.64
N ALA A 56 -14.48 -0.52 -7.65
CA ALA A 56 -15.22 -1.08 -8.78
C ALA A 56 -16.45 -0.20 -9.01
N ALA A 57 -16.21 1.06 -9.35
CA ALA A 57 -17.24 2.01 -9.77
C ALA A 57 -16.67 2.92 -10.86
N SER A 58 -16.38 2.33 -12.04
CA SER A 58 -16.30 3.09 -13.29
C SER A 58 -16.31 2.11 -14.46
N ASN A 59 -17.47 1.97 -15.10
CA ASN A 59 -17.68 1.72 -16.54
C ASN A 59 -19.14 1.27 -16.72
N SER A 60 -20.07 2.17 -16.42
CA SER A 60 -21.51 1.99 -16.67
C SER A 60 -21.88 2.08 -18.15
N ASP A 61 -21.02 2.69 -18.97
CA ASP A 61 -21.47 3.21 -20.27
C ASP A 61 -21.49 2.15 -21.38
N SER A 62 -20.65 1.10 -21.30
CA SER A 62 -20.61 0.04 -22.33
C SER A 62 -21.71 -1.02 -22.19
N LEU A 63 -22.17 -1.28 -20.96
CA LEU A 63 -23.21 -2.29 -20.70
C LEU A 63 -24.59 -1.77 -21.08
N THR A 64 -24.83 -0.47 -20.85
CA THR A 64 -26.06 0.20 -21.29
C THR A 64 -26.12 0.30 -22.81
N GLU A 65 -25.02 0.57 -23.49
CA GLU A 65 -25.00 0.67 -24.96
C GLU A 65 -25.23 -0.71 -25.63
N TYR A 66 -24.62 -1.78 -25.09
CA TYR A 66 -24.87 -3.16 -25.50
C TYR A 66 -26.31 -3.63 -25.22
N ALA A 67 -26.85 -3.29 -24.04
CA ALA A 67 -28.22 -3.62 -23.68
C ALA A 67 -29.23 -2.89 -24.57
N THR A 68 -28.95 -1.63 -24.92
CA THR A 68 -29.84 -0.83 -25.78
C THR A 68 -29.81 -1.33 -27.23
N GLN A 69 -28.64 -1.75 -27.72
CA GLN A 69 -28.49 -2.34 -29.06
C GLN A 69 -29.23 -3.69 -29.15
N LYS A 70 -29.09 -4.55 -28.13
CA LYS A 70 -29.76 -5.87 -28.10
C LYS A 70 -31.28 -5.76 -27.94
N VAL A 71 -31.77 -4.75 -27.21
CA VAL A 71 -33.21 -4.47 -27.07
C VAL A 71 -33.81 -3.89 -28.35
N ASN A 72 -33.04 -3.13 -29.13
CA ASN A 72 -33.48 -2.65 -30.44
C ASN A 72 -33.51 -3.78 -31.48
N ASP A 73 -32.52 -4.69 -31.48
CA ASP A 73 -32.52 -5.87 -32.35
C ASP A 73 -33.70 -6.82 -32.04
N ILE A 74 -34.12 -6.93 -30.77
CA ILE A 74 -35.27 -7.76 -30.35
C ILE A 74 -36.62 -7.09 -30.69
N LYS A 75 -36.65 -5.78 -30.92
CA LYS A 75 -37.89 -5.05 -31.28
C LYS A 75 -38.25 -5.16 -32.76
N ASP A 76 -37.26 -5.41 -33.63
CA ASP A 76 -37.47 -5.52 -35.07
C ASP A 76 -37.94 -6.91 -35.52
N GLU A 77 -37.72 -7.96 -34.73
CA GLU A 77 -38.28 -9.29 -34.96
C GLU A 77 -39.51 -9.54 -34.07
N GLY A 78 -40.68 -9.19 -34.60
CA GLY A 78 -41.96 -9.43 -33.94
C GLY A 78 -42.24 -10.92 -33.69
N VAL A 79 -41.88 -11.42 -32.50
CA VAL A 79 -42.17 -12.79 -32.06
C VAL A 79 -43.16 -12.76 -30.88
N SER A 80 -44.24 -13.52 -31.01
CA SER A 80 -45.30 -13.66 -30.00
C SER A 80 -44.76 -14.28 -28.70
N VAL A 81 -44.96 -13.56 -27.60
CA VAL A 81 -44.41 -13.84 -26.25
C VAL A 81 -44.95 -15.13 -25.62
N SER A 82 -45.98 -15.75 -26.19
CA SER A 82 -46.61 -16.95 -25.61
C SER A 82 -45.85 -18.25 -25.88
N GLY A 83 -45.06 -18.35 -26.96
CA GLY A 83 -44.36 -19.59 -27.32
C GLY A 83 -42.98 -19.76 -26.67
N VAL A 84 -42.34 -18.66 -26.27
CA VAL A 84 -40.98 -18.67 -25.70
C VAL A 84 -41.01 -18.96 -24.18
N ALA A 85 -42.16 -18.74 -23.53
CA ALA A 85 -42.32 -19.02 -22.11
C ALA A 85 -42.38 -20.52 -21.79
N GLU A 86 -42.68 -21.41 -22.73
CA GLU A 86 -42.83 -22.84 -22.42
C GLU A 86 -41.51 -23.62 -22.36
N GLU A 87 -40.45 -23.12 -23.01
CA GLU A 87 -39.16 -23.80 -23.12
C GLU A 87 -38.11 -23.36 -22.08
N MET A 88 -38.35 -22.26 -21.36
CA MET A 88 -37.32 -21.62 -20.52
C MET A 88 -37.41 -21.94 -19.02
N PHE A 89 -38.46 -22.62 -18.55
CA PHE A 89 -38.64 -22.94 -17.13
C PHE A 89 -38.07 -24.32 -16.79
N ASP A 90 -37.15 -24.35 -15.82
CA ASP A 90 -36.68 -25.56 -15.16
C ASP A 90 -37.89 -26.31 -14.55
N PRO A 91 -38.00 -27.65 -14.63
CA PRO A 91 -39.09 -28.40 -14.00
C PRO A 91 -39.24 -28.12 -12.50
N THR A 92 -38.20 -27.63 -11.81
CA THR A 92 -38.31 -27.13 -10.43
C THR A 92 -39.08 -25.82 -10.29
N GLU A 93 -39.06 -24.94 -11.28
CA GLU A 93 -39.84 -23.69 -11.28
C GLU A 93 -41.32 -23.94 -11.61
N ARG A 94 -41.68 -25.00 -12.34
CA ARG A 94 -43.08 -25.43 -12.48
C ARG A 94 -43.70 -25.81 -11.13
N ASN A 95 -42.93 -26.48 -10.27
CA ASN A 95 -43.35 -26.75 -8.89
C ASN A 95 -43.47 -25.46 -8.08
N ALA A 96 -42.62 -24.45 -8.34
CA ALA A 96 -42.72 -23.14 -7.70
C ALA A 96 -43.93 -22.32 -8.18
N VAL A 97 -44.36 -22.47 -9.44
CA VAL A 97 -45.56 -21.83 -10.00
C VAL A 97 -46.84 -22.54 -9.58
N GLU A 98 -46.87 -23.87 -9.46
CA GLU A 98 -47.95 -24.59 -8.77
C GLU A 98 -48.00 -24.23 -7.28
N GLN A 99 -46.84 -24.06 -6.62
CA GLN A 99 -46.74 -23.50 -5.28
C GLN A 99 -47.17 -22.03 -5.23
N ALA A 100 -47.04 -21.27 -6.33
CA ALA A 100 -47.54 -19.90 -6.44
C ALA A 100 -49.08 -19.84 -6.48
N GLY A 101 -49.74 -20.84 -7.06
CA GLY A 101 -51.18 -21.05 -6.90
C GLY A 101 -51.60 -21.29 -5.44
N THR A 102 -50.65 -21.68 -4.57
CA THR A 102 -50.81 -21.84 -3.11
C THR A 102 -50.09 -20.76 -2.30
N LEU A 103 -49.53 -19.70 -2.91
CA LEU A 103 -48.91 -18.56 -2.22
C LEU A 103 -49.92 -17.61 -1.57
N GLN A 104 -51.23 -17.80 -1.80
CA GLN A 104 -52.21 -17.50 -0.75
C GLN A 104 -52.02 -18.57 0.32
N GLY A 105 -51.00 -18.40 1.16
CA GLY A 105 -50.91 -19.17 2.40
C GLY A 105 -52.29 -19.12 3.05
N ASP A 106 -52.83 -20.28 3.43
CA ASP A 106 -54.18 -20.47 3.94
C ASP A 106 -54.34 -19.71 5.27
N ALA A 107 -54.38 -18.38 5.18
CA ALA A 107 -54.48 -17.46 6.30
C ALA A 107 -55.83 -17.61 6.99
N GLY A 108 -56.72 -18.44 6.43
CA GLY A 108 -58.10 -18.63 6.85
C GLY A 108 -58.94 -17.37 6.67
N LEU A 109 -58.46 -16.37 5.93
CA LEU A 109 -59.19 -15.12 5.69
C LEU A 109 -60.34 -15.41 4.73
N THR A 110 -61.56 -15.30 5.22
CA THR A 110 -62.76 -15.49 4.41
C THR A 110 -63.69 -14.30 4.60
N GLY A 111 -64.38 -13.89 3.53
CA GLY A 111 -65.36 -12.81 3.56
C GLY A 111 -64.88 -11.46 3.02
N GLU A 112 -65.84 -10.52 2.91
CA GLU A 112 -65.60 -9.16 2.45
C GLU A 112 -64.75 -8.38 3.46
N PHE A 113 -63.98 -7.40 2.96
CA PHE A 113 -63.14 -6.54 3.78
C PHE A 113 -63.97 -5.84 4.87
N HIS A 114 -63.55 -5.99 6.13
CA HIS A 114 -64.11 -5.25 7.25
C HIS A 114 -63.06 -4.29 7.83
N GLU A 115 -63.47 -3.06 8.13
CA GLU A 115 -62.57 -2.02 8.63
C GLU A 115 -62.06 -2.33 10.05
N GLY A 116 -62.91 -2.94 10.89
CA GLY A 116 -62.64 -3.12 12.31
C GLY A 116 -62.07 -4.48 12.76
N TYR A 117 -61.95 -5.51 11.89
CA TYR A 117 -61.39 -6.83 12.23
C TYR A 117 -61.10 -7.66 10.98
N TYR A 118 -60.29 -8.72 11.11
CA TYR A 118 -60.07 -9.75 10.09
C TYR A 118 -61.02 -10.94 10.32
N LEU A 119 -61.77 -11.34 9.29
CA LEU A 119 -62.67 -12.51 9.38
C LEU A 119 -61.89 -13.79 9.07
N LEU A 120 -62.00 -14.78 9.96
CA LEU A 120 -61.31 -16.06 9.88
C LEU A 120 -62.31 -17.22 9.88
N ASP A 121 -62.05 -18.26 9.09
CA ASP A 121 -62.80 -19.53 9.13
C ASP A 121 -62.50 -20.35 10.38
N LYS A 122 -61.22 -20.34 10.78
CA LYS A 122 -60.66 -21.20 11.82
C LYS A 122 -59.62 -20.43 12.62
N LEU A 123 -59.47 -20.75 13.90
CA LEU A 123 -58.40 -20.23 14.75
C LEU A 123 -57.95 -21.34 15.69
N ASN A 124 -56.66 -21.69 15.63
CA ASN A 124 -56.00 -22.61 16.57
C ASN A 124 -56.74 -23.95 16.80
N VAL A 125 -57.31 -24.53 15.74
CA VAL A 125 -58.15 -25.76 15.82
C VAL A 125 -57.36 -26.99 16.31
N GLY A 126 -56.03 -26.95 16.28
CA GLY A 126 -55.15 -27.98 16.83
C GLY A 126 -54.92 -27.89 18.34
N LEU A 127 -55.34 -26.81 19.00
CA LEU A 127 -55.23 -26.66 20.46
C LEU A 127 -56.39 -27.36 21.19
N PRO A 128 -56.16 -27.91 22.40
CA PRO A 128 -57.23 -28.46 23.22
C PRO A 128 -58.19 -27.34 23.66
N PRO A 129 -59.52 -27.57 23.65
CA PRO A 129 -60.48 -26.57 24.11
C PRO A 129 -60.28 -26.29 25.60
N LEU A 130 -60.39 -25.02 25.98
CA LEU A 130 -60.32 -24.58 27.37
C LEU A 130 -61.70 -24.65 28.03
N SER A 131 -61.74 -24.97 29.33
CA SER A 131 -62.97 -24.93 30.13
C SER A 131 -63.49 -23.51 30.35
N GLU A 132 -62.58 -22.53 30.39
CA GLU A 132 -62.88 -21.10 30.47
C GLU A 132 -62.16 -20.37 29.32
N PRO A 133 -62.87 -19.51 28.55
CA PRO A 133 -62.25 -18.78 27.46
C PRO A 133 -61.26 -17.72 28.00
N PRO A 134 -60.08 -17.57 27.38
CA PRO A 134 -59.11 -16.56 27.80
C PRO A 134 -59.63 -15.15 27.50
N ASN A 135 -59.29 -14.18 28.36
CA ASN A 135 -59.67 -12.79 28.13
C ASN A 135 -58.77 -12.17 27.05
N LEU A 136 -59.24 -12.23 25.80
CA LEU A 136 -58.57 -11.67 24.62
C LEU A 136 -59.40 -10.54 23.99
N THR A 137 -60.21 -9.84 24.80
CA THR A 137 -61.22 -8.90 24.31
C THR A 137 -60.63 -7.55 23.89
N THR A 138 -59.58 -7.09 24.58
CA THR A 138 -58.85 -5.85 24.29
C THR A 138 -57.38 -6.16 24.00
N PRO A 139 -56.66 -5.30 23.24
CA PRO A 139 -55.22 -5.46 23.01
C PRO A 139 -54.42 -5.56 24.31
N LEU A 140 -54.77 -4.73 25.30
CA LEU A 140 -54.16 -4.74 26.63
C LEU A 140 -54.42 -6.08 27.33
N ALA A 141 -55.68 -6.52 27.40
CA ALA A 141 -56.06 -7.79 28.03
C ALA A 141 -55.37 -8.99 27.38
N THR A 142 -55.20 -8.99 26.05
CA THR A 142 -54.46 -10.04 25.33
C THR A 142 -52.99 -10.10 25.74
N LEU A 143 -52.31 -8.94 25.83
CA LEU A 143 -50.91 -8.89 26.24
C LEU A 143 -50.74 -9.27 27.72
N GLU A 144 -51.64 -8.82 28.59
CA GLU A 144 -51.67 -9.18 30.02
C GLU A 144 -51.91 -10.67 30.22
N PHE A 145 -52.88 -11.26 29.50
CA PHE A 145 -53.16 -12.69 29.55
C PHE A 145 -51.92 -13.49 29.13
N PHE A 146 -51.30 -13.12 28.01
CA PHE A 146 -50.09 -13.78 27.51
C PHE A 146 -48.96 -13.71 28.56
N GLN A 147 -48.65 -12.51 29.06
CA GLN A 147 -47.59 -12.33 30.05
C GLN A 147 -47.90 -13.06 31.37
N SER A 148 -49.12 -12.96 31.89
CA SER A 148 -49.55 -13.61 33.13
C SER A 148 -49.47 -15.13 33.05
N ALA A 149 -49.90 -15.72 31.93
CA ALA A 149 -49.81 -17.16 31.70
C ALA A 149 -48.34 -17.61 31.57
N VAL A 150 -47.48 -16.82 30.92
CA VAL A 150 -46.04 -17.08 30.84
C VAL A 150 -45.36 -16.99 32.21
N MET A 151 -45.67 -15.96 33.01
CA MET A 151 -45.13 -15.80 34.38
C MET A 151 -45.50 -16.97 35.29
N LYS A 152 -46.68 -17.58 35.08
CA LYS A 152 -47.11 -18.80 35.78
C LYS A 152 -46.51 -20.10 35.18
N GLN A 153 -45.61 -19.99 34.21
CA GLN A 153 -45.01 -21.09 33.44
C GLN A 153 -46.03 -21.94 32.66
N GLN A 154 -47.22 -21.38 32.39
CA GLN A 154 -48.30 -22.04 31.66
C GLN A 154 -48.25 -21.68 30.16
N TYR A 155 -47.15 -22.02 29.50
CA TYR A 155 -46.91 -21.64 28.09
C TYR A 155 -47.96 -22.22 27.12
N GLY A 156 -48.51 -23.40 27.40
CA GLY A 156 -49.61 -23.96 26.60
C GLY A 156 -50.91 -23.14 26.70
N LEU A 157 -51.14 -22.46 27.83
CA LEU A 157 -52.28 -21.56 27.99
C LEU A 157 -52.04 -20.25 27.23
N ALA A 158 -50.84 -19.67 27.38
CA ALA A 158 -50.43 -18.45 26.66
C ALA A 158 -50.48 -18.59 25.12
N ALA A 159 -50.24 -19.81 24.59
CA ALA A 159 -50.33 -20.09 23.16
C ALA A 159 -51.71 -19.76 22.54
N HIS A 160 -52.78 -19.69 23.34
CA HIS A 160 -54.11 -19.30 22.84
C HIS A 160 -54.18 -17.83 22.39
N ALA A 161 -53.23 -16.98 22.81
CA ALA A 161 -53.10 -15.62 22.32
C ALA A 161 -52.34 -15.53 20.98
N LEU A 162 -51.79 -16.63 20.45
CA LEU A 162 -51.06 -16.67 19.18
C LEU A 162 -52.00 -17.08 18.04
N ASN A 163 -51.92 -16.43 16.88
CA ASN A 163 -52.55 -16.94 15.66
C ASN A 163 -51.63 -17.96 14.97
N MET A 164 -51.89 -19.25 15.16
CA MET A 164 -51.08 -20.34 14.59
C MET A 164 -51.66 -20.92 13.29
N ASN A 165 -52.54 -20.19 12.58
CA ASN A 165 -53.20 -20.71 11.38
C ASN A 165 -52.24 -21.09 10.23
N LEU A 166 -51.05 -20.49 10.17
CA LEU A 166 -50.01 -20.84 9.19
C LEU A 166 -49.27 -22.16 9.53
N ILE A 167 -49.61 -22.80 10.65
CA ILE A 167 -49.02 -24.07 11.10
C ILE A 167 -50.06 -25.18 10.95
N ASP A 168 -49.64 -26.32 10.42
CA ASP A 168 -50.51 -27.50 10.26
C ASP A 168 -51.17 -27.92 11.57
N LYS A 169 -52.46 -28.27 11.50
CA LYS A 169 -53.30 -28.61 12.66
C LYS A 169 -52.67 -29.67 13.58
N GLU A 170 -52.01 -30.67 13.01
CA GLU A 170 -51.36 -31.75 13.76
C GLU A 170 -50.14 -31.25 14.57
N ASN A 171 -49.44 -30.24 14.05
CA ASN A 171 -48.22 -29.70 14.62
C ASN A 171 -48.46 -28.53 15.59
N GLN A 172 -49.65 -27.90 15.54
CA GLN A 172 -50.00 -26.76 16.42
C GLN A 172 -49.83 -27.11 17.90
N ARG A 173 -50.28 -28.29 18.34
CA ARG A 173 -50.19 -28.70 19.75
C ARG A 173 -48.73 -28.87 20.21
N THR A 174 -47.89 -29.45 19.37
CA THR A 174 -46.48 -29.72 19.70
C THR A 174 -45.67 -28.43 19.70
N ARG A 175 -45.89 -27.53 18.72
CA ARG A 175 -45.14 -26.28 18.57
C ARG A 175 -45.62 -25.13 19.45
N ALA A 176 -46.87 -25.15 19.91
CA ALA A 176 -47.46 -24.10 20.75
C ALA A 176 -46.60 -23.73 21.97
N LEU A 177 -46.05 -24.75 22.66
CA LEU A 177 -45.21 -24.54 23.83
C LEU A 177 -43.90 -23.81 23.49
N GLU A 178 -43.28 -24.24 22.39
CA GLU A 178 -41.98 -23.73 21.92
C GLU A 178 -42.10 -22.30 21.40
N LEU A 179 -43.06 -22.05 20.51
CA LEU A 179 -43.31 -20.72 19.94
C LEU A 179 -43.66 -19.68 21.01
N THR A 180 -44.41 -20.08 22.03
CA THR A 180 -44.72 -19.19 23.16
C THR A 180 -43.48 -18.83 23.95
N LYS A 181 -42.59 -19.79 24.22
CA LYS A 181 -41.31 -19.53 24.92
C LYS A 181 -40.39 -18.64 24.10
N HIS A 182 -40.29 -18.90 22.80
CA HIS A 182 -39.49 -18.11 21.89
C HIS A 182 -40.01 -16.68 21.79
N LEU A 183 -41.33 -16.50 21.67
CA LEU A 183 -41.94 -15.17 21.64
C LEU A 183 -41.74 -14.42 22.97
N ASP A 184 -41.92 -15.07 24.11
CA ASP A 184 -41.67 -14.42 25.41
C ASP A 184 -40.23 -13.94 25.55
N PHE A 185 -39.26 -14.78 25.15
CA PHE A 185 -37.84 -14.39 25.13
C PHE A 185 -37.63 -13.16 24.24
N LEU A 186 -38.18 -13.15 23.03
CA LEU A 186 -38.05 -12.05 22.08
C LEU A 186 -38.70 -10.75 22.59
N LEU A 187 -39.90 -10.84 23.17
CA LEU A 187 -40.60 -9.69 23.74
C LEU A 187 -39.86 -9.12 24.96
N SER A 188 -39.28 -9.98 25.79
CA SER A 188 -38.49 -9.59 26.96
C SER A 188 -37.19 -8.91 26.56
N GLU A 189 -36.44 -9.50 25.63
CA GLU A 189 -35.13 -9.00 25.17
C GLU A 189 -35.25 -7.60 24.54
N LYS A 190 -36.32 -7.35 23.77
CA LYS A 190 -36.57 -6.07 23.11
C LYS A 190 -37.49 -5.13 23.89
N LYS A 191 -37.87 -5.48 25.13
CA LYS A 191 -38.78 -4.70 26.00
C LYS A 191 -40.10 -4.34 25.31
N LEU A 192 -40.69 -5.27 24.58
CA LEU A 192 -41.91 -5.08 23.79
C LEU A 192 -43.20 -5.36 24.59
N TYR A 193 -43.09 -5.53 25.90
CA TYR A 193 -44.23 -5.53 26.83
C TYR A 193 -44.69 -4.10 27.13
N VAL A 194 -45.33 -3.46 26.15
CA VAL A 194 -45.69 -2.03 26.18
C VAL A 194 -47.11 -1.83 26.72
N PHE A 195 -47.32 -2.06 28.02
CA PHE A 195 -48.65 -1.95 28.65
C PHE A 195 -49.21 -0.53 28.63
N ASP A 196 -48.35 0.48 28.83
CA ASP A 196 -48.78 1.89 28.96
C ASP A 196 -49.33 2.50 27.66
N GLU A 197 -49.00 1.92 26.50
CA GLU A 197 -49.39 2.43 25.18
C GLU A 197 -50.58 1.68 24.56
N LEU A 198 -51.02 0.57 25.18
CA LEU A 198 -52.09 -0.26 24.63
C LEU A 198 -53.47 0.17 25.11
N PRO A 199 -54.44 0.36 24.20
CA PRO A 199 -55.79 0.73 24.58
C PRO A 199 -56.53 -0.45 25.24
N ASP A 200 -57.21 -0.19 26.35
CA ASP A 200 -58.11 -1.15 27.01
C ASP A 200 -59.54 -1.06 26.48
N ARG A 201 -59.69 -0.99 25.15
CA ARG A 201 -60.99 -0.98 24.48
C ARG A 201 -61.05 -2.09 23.43
N PRO A 202 -62.20 -2.79 23.26
CA PRO A 202 -62.29 -3.90 22.32
C PRO A 202 -62.05 -3.51 20.85
N ASP A 203 -62.36 -2.26 20.48
CA ASP A 203 -62.17 -1.68 19.15
C ASP A 203 -60.74 -1.15 18.89
N GLY A 204 -59.86 -1.20 19.88
CA GLY A 204 -58.46 -0.74 19.77
C GLY A 204 -58.33 0.74 19.40
N LEU A 205 -59.37 1.53 19.67
CA LEU A 205 -59.46 2.94 19.29
C LEU A 205 -58.62 3.79 20.25
N ILE A 206 -57.74 4.62 19.68
CA ILE A 206 -56.96 5.63 20.41
C ILE A 206 -57.57 6.99 20.10
N GLU A 207 -58.00 7.70 21.14
CA GLU A 207 -58.52 9.06 21.00
C GLU A 207 -57.36 10.03 20.73
N PRO A 208 -57.50 10.95 19.76
CA PRO A 208 -56.48 11.97 19.55
C PRO A 208 -56.34 12.84 20.81
N PRO A 209 -55.14 13.33 21.15
CA PRO A 209 -54.93 14.18 22.31
C PRO A 209 -55.85 15.41 22.23
N LEU A 210 -56.64 15.63 23.29
CA LEU A 210 -57.61 16.72 23.41
C LEU A 210 -56.90 18.07 23.17
N GLY A 211 -57.17 18.72 22.04
CA GLY A 211 -56.54 20.00 21.70
C GLY A 211 -56.71 20.49 20.25
N ASN A 212 -57.05 19.62 19.30
CA ASN A 212 -57.39 20.03 17.93
C ASN A 212 -58.90 20.10 17.73
N ASN A 213 -59.41 21.23 17.22
CA ASN A 213 -60.82 21.49 16.85
C ASN A 213 -61.33 20.63 15.67
N SER A 214 -60.74 19.47 15.43
CA SER A 214 -61.15 18.54 14.40
C SER A 214 -62.02 17.45 15.03
N SER A 215 -63.30 17.41 14.64
CA SER A 215 -64.30 16.38 14.97
C SER A 215 -63.95 15.02 14.34
N VAL A 216 -62.74 14.54 14.53
CA VAL A 216 -62.30 13.23 14.02
C VAL A 216 -62.77 12.19 15.01
N MET A 217 -63.87 11.51 14.68
CA MET A 217 -64.22 10.23 15.32
C MET A 217 -63.00 9.31 15.25
N GLY A 218 -62.57 8.77 16.39
CA GLY A 218 -61.49 7.79 16.40
C GLY A 218 -61.81 6.63 15.48
N THR A 219 -60.82 6.18 14.70
CA THR A 219 -60.98 5.04 13.81
C THR A 219 -60.67 3.76 14.56
N ALA A 220 -61.58 2.78 14.52
CA ALA A 220 -61.35 1.46 15.08
C ALA A 220 -60.16 0.80 14.36
N ARG A 221 -59.26 0.17 15.12
CA ARG A 221 -58.07 -0.49 14.55
C ARG A 221 -58.27 -2.00 14.54
N ARG A 222 -57.95 -2.61 13.41
CA ARG A 222 -57.90 -4.09 13.27
C ARG A 222 -56.51 -4.68 13.52
N SER A 223 -55.47 -3.86 13.59
CA SER A 223 -54.11 -4.26 13.96
C SER A 223 -53.41 -3.16 14.76
N ILE A 224 -52.61 -3.56 15.74
CA ILE A 224 -51.77 -2.68 16.56
C ILE A 224 -50.35 -3.22 16.51
N GLN A 225 -49.40 -2.31 16.26
CA GLN A 225 -47.99 -2.66 16.26
C GLN A 225 -47.39 -2.51 17.66
N LEU A 226 -46.71 -3.55 18.13
CA LEU A 226 -45.97 -3.50 19.40
C LEU A 226 -44.53 -2.98 19.21
N GLY A 227 -43.91 -3.27 18.06
CA GLY A 227 -42.56 -2.81 17.74
C GLY A 227 -41.97 -3.49 16.50
N TYR A 228 -40.65 -3.39 16.34
CA TYR A 228 -39.89 -4.03 15.27
C TYR A 228 -38.70 -4.81 15.85
N MET A 229 -38.30 -5.88 15.16
CA MET A 229 -37.05 -6.59 15.40
C MET A 229 -36.25 -6.68 14.12
N ASP A 230 -34.96 -6.38 14.20
CA ASP A 230 -34.07 -6.49 13.05
C ASP A 230 -33.77 -7.96 12.77
N TYR A 231 -34.00 -8.41 11.53
CA TYR A 231 -33.63 -9.73 11.05
C TYR A 231 -32.84 -9.59 9.74
N ARG A 232 -31.56 -9.99 9.76
CA ARG A 232 -30.62 -9.73 8.64
C ARG A 232 -30.67 -8.25 8.22
N GLU A 233 -31.08 -7.94 6.99
CA GLU A 233 -31.16 -6.58 6.45
C GLU A 233 -32.58 -5.98 6.49
N ARG A 234 -33.55 -6.63 7.17
CA ARG A 234 -34.95 -6.16 7.22
C ARG A 234 -35.49 -6.00 8.64
N ARG A 235 -36.43 -5.06 8.81
CA ARG A 235 -37.19 -4.87 10.06
C ARG A 235 -38.46 -5.71 10.04
N VAL A 236 -38.57 -6.66 10.97
CA VAL A 236 -39.74 -7.52 11.13
C VAL A 236 -40.66 -6.91 12.20
N PRO A 237 -41.86 -6.43 11.84
CA PRO A 237 -42.79 -5.87 12.80
C PRO A 237 -43.52 -6.96 13.61
N ILE A 238 -43.75 -6.68 14.90
CA ILE A 238 -44.58 -7.51 15.79
C ILE A 238 -45.95 -6.86 15.92
N TYR A 239 -47.01 -7.59 15.55
CA TYR A 239 -48.38 -7.07 15.56
C TYR A 239 -49.32 -7.92 16.44
N LEU A 240 -50.23 -7.22 17.12
CA LEU A 240 -51.51 -7.77 17.56
C LEU A 240 -52.57 -7.47 16.49
N GLN A 241 -53.41 -8.45 16.19
CA GLN A 241 -54.49 -8.36 15.22
C GLN A 241 -55.82 -8.71 15.86
N ARG A 242 -56.86 -7.99 15.46
CA ARG A 242 -58.24 -8.26 15.85
C ARG A 242 -58.87 -9.19 14.84
N VAL A 243 -59.23 -10.39 15.27
CA VAL A 243 -59.74 -11.45 14.42
C VAL A 243 -61.13 -11.91 14.89
N ARG A 244 -62.00 -12.27 13.95
CA ARG A 244 -63.34 -12.79 14.22
C ARG A 244 -63.49 -14.15 13.56
N VAL A 245 -63.87 -15.16 14.35
CA VAL A 245 -64.06 -16.53 13.84
C VAL A 245 -65.55 -16.84 13.76
N GLY A 246 -66.07 -17.00 12.54
CA GLY A 246 -67.50 -17.20 12.29
C GLY A 246 -68.38 -16.11 12.94
N ASN A 247 -69.39 -16.53 13.72
CA ASN A 247 -70.32 -15.61 14.39
C ASN A 247 -69.88 -15.13 15.78
N ASN A 248 -68.71 -15.56 16.26
CA ASN A 248 -68.21 -15.18 17.59
C ASN A 248 -67.84 -13.70 17.67
N ALA A 249 -67.70 -13.17 18.89
CA ALA A 249 -67.17 -11.83 19.10
C ALA A 249 -65.69 -11.75 18.66
N PRO A 250 -65.24 -10.61 18.09
CA PRO A 250 -63.85 -10.45 17.70
C PRO A 250 -62.92 -10.40 18.91
N ILE A 251 -61.76 -11.04 18.80
CA ILE A 251 -60.72 -11.13 19.82
C ILE A 251 -59.37 -10.67 19.27
N TRP A 252 -58.44 -10.31 20.15
CA TRP A 252 -57.09 -9.87 19.82
C TRP A 252 -56.06 -10.99 20.02
N VAL A 253 -55.22 -11.23 19.01
CA VAL A 253 -54.17 -12.26 19.01
C VAL A 253 -52.91 -11.75 18.32
N PHE A 254 -51.75 -12.33 18.63
CA PHE A 254 -50.53 -12.08 17.85
C PHE A 254 -50.74 -12.54 16.41
N SER A 255 -50.35 -11.68 15.46
CA SER A 255 -50.59 -11.93 14.04
C SER A 255 -49.95 -13.24 13.56
N ALA A 256 -50.55 -13.89 12.58
CA ALA A 256 -49.99 -15.11 12.02
C ALA A 256 -48.60 -14.86 11.40
N GLN A 257 -48.37 -13.68 10.82
CA GLN A 257 -47.05 -13.29 10.32
C GLN A 257 -46.01 -13.12 11.43
N THR A 258 -46.39 -12.55 12.58
CA THR A 258 -45.52 -12.49 13.77
C THR A 258 -45.17 -13.90 14.22
N VAL A 259 -46.15 -14.79 14.34
CA VAL A 259 -45.95 -16.18 14.78
C VAL A 259 -45.05 -16.96 13.83
N GLY A 260 -45.25 -16.81 12.52
CA GLY A 260 -44.42 -17.48 11.50
C GLY A 260 -42.96 -17.00 11.46
N ASN A 261 -42.65 -15.82 12.02
CA ASN A 261 -41.29 -15.30 12.09
C ASN A 261 -40.60 -15.55 13.44
N ILE A 262 -41.28 -16.12 14.45
CA ILE A 262 -40.73 -16.32 15.80
C ILE A 262 -39.42 -17.11 15.74
N ASP A 263 -39.38 -18.24 15.03
CA ASP A 263 -38.19 -19.10 15.03
C ASP A 263 -37.01 -18.44 14.34
N ASN A 264 -37.24 -17.79 13.20
CA ASN A 264 -36.21 -17.00 12.50
C ASN A 264 -35.62 -15.91 13.41
N LEU A 265 -36.48 -15.21 14.14
CA LEU A 265 -36.05 -14.16 15.07
C LEU A 265 -35.31 -14.76 16.26
N TYR A 266 -35.80 -15.87 16.81
CA TYR A 266 -35.20 -16.55 17.95
C TYR A 266 -33.79 -17.06 17.63
N GLU A 267 -33.56 -17.67 16.45
CA GLU A 267 -32.22 -18.12 16.02
C GLU A 267 -31.18 -17.00 15.97
N GLN A 268 -31.58 -15.77 15.64
CA GLN A 268 -30.67 -14.63 15.58
C GLN A 268 -30.34 -14.06 16.98
N TYR A 269 -31.30 -14.09 17.90
CA TYR A 269 -31.18 -13.45 19.22
C TYR A 269 -30.87 -14.42 20.37
N HIS A 270 -30.90 -15.73 20.14
CA HIS A 270 -30.68 -16.73 21.18
C HIS A 270 -29.19 -16.91 21.53
N PRO A 271 -28.81 -16.95 22.83
CA PRO A 271 -27.42 -17.20 23.26
C PRO A 271 -26.98 -18.66 23.08
N ALA A 272 -25.72 -18.87 22.70
CA ALA A 272 -25.13 -20.20 22.48
C ALA A 272 -25.39 -21.18 23.65
N GLU A 273 -25.69 -22.45 23.35
CA GLU A 273 -26.07 -23.47 24.36
C GLU A 273 -25.06 -23.61 25.52
N PHE A 274 -23.78 -23.34 25.27
CA PHE A 274 -22.71 -23.35 26.27
C PHE A 274 -22.85 -22.25 27.33
N GLU A 275 -23.43 -21.09 26.99
CA GLU A 275 -23.63 -20.01 27.97
C GLU A 275 -24.49 -20.48 29.14
N ARG A 276 -25.41 -21.43 28.95
CA ARG A 276 -26.26 -21.94 30.04
C ARG A 276 -25.46 -22.54 31.20
N TYR A 277 -24.28 -23.11 30.94
CA TYR A 277 -23.44 -23.76 31.96
C TYR A 277 -22.41 -22.83 32.62
N LEU A 278 -22.25 -21.60 32.14
CA LEU A 278 -21.29 -20.66 32.71
C LEU A 278 -21.78 -20.06 34.04
N PRO A 279 -20.90 -19.96 35.06
CA PRO A 279 -21.17 -19.22 36.29
C PRO A 279 -21.57 -17.77 36.01
N VAL A 280 -22.45 -17.20 36.85
CA VAL A 280 -23.01 -15.83 36.67
C VAL A 280 -21.93 -14.76 36.50
N TRP A 281 -20.79 -14.88 37.18
CA TRP A 281 -19.70 -13.92 37.10
C TRP A 281 -19.01 -13.87 35.72
N LEU A 282 -19.00 -14.98 34.98
CA LEU A 282 -18.44 -15.06 33.61
C LEU A 282 -19.36 -14.44 32.55
N LYS A 283 -20.65 -14.29 32.88
CA LYS A 283 -21.67 -13.65 32.03
C LYS A 283 -21.80 -12.15 32.25
N LEU A 284 -21.11 -11.59 33.25
CA LEU A 284 -21.13 -10.15 33.49
C LEU A 284 -20.60 -9.44 32.25
N LYS A 285 -21.44 -8.57 31.68
CA LYS A 285 -21.10 -7.76 30.53
C LYS A 285 -20.34 -6.52 30.99
N PHE A 286 -19.10 -6.36 30.57
CA PHE A 286 -18.28 -5.18 30.79
C PHE A 286 -18.06 -4.50 29.43
N PHE A 287 -18.45 -3.22 29.28
CA PHE A 287 -18.46 -2.52 27.98
C PHE A 287 -19.23 -3.25 26.86
N GLY A 288 -20.31 -3.97 27.21
CA GLY A 288 -21.14 -4.71 26.25
C GLY A 288 -20.62 -6.10 25.86
N ILE A 289 -19.45 -6.50 26.38
CA ILE A 289 -18.76 -7.77 26.09
C ILE A 289 -18.85 -8.69 27.31
N ALA A 290 -19.15 -9.98 27.11
CA ALA A 290 -19.15 -10.93 28.21
C ALA A 290 -17.71 -11.28 28.64
N LEU A 291 -17.44 -11.36 29.94
CA LEU A 291 -16.10 -11.61 30.49
C LEU A 291 -15.46 -12.90 29.93
N TRP A 292 -16.28 -13.91 29.65
CA TRP A 292 -15.82 -15.19 29.09
C TRP A 292 -15.27 -15.06 27.66
N GLU A 293 -15.82 -14.18 26.84
CA GLU A 293 -15.38 -13.99 25.44
C GLU A 293 -13.96 -13.39 25.40
N PHE A 294 -13.68 -12.45 26.31
CA PHE A 294 -12.34 -11.89 26.49
C PHE A 294 -11.33 -12.94 26.95
N LEU A 295 -11.74 -13.78 27.92
CA LEU A 295 -10.91 -14.90 28.40
C LEU A 295 -10.68 -15.95 27.31
N ALA A 296 -11.67 -16.21 26.46
CA ALA A 296 -11.56 -17.12 25.33
C ALA A 296 -10.54 -16.61 24.29
N LEU A 297 -10.63 -15.34 23.89
CA LEU A 297 -9.65 -14.73 22.97
C LEU A 297 -8.24 -14.70 23.54
N LEU A 298 -8.10 -14.35 24.82
CA LEU A 298 -6.81 -14.31 25.51
C LEU A 298 -6.20 -15.71 25.64
N SER A 299 -7.00 -16.71 26.01
CA SER A 299 -6.54 -18.10 26.06
C SER A 299 -6.14 -18.63 24.68
N PHE A 300 -6.89 -18.32 23.63
CA PHE A 300 -6.55 -18.68 22.26
C PHE A 300 -5.24 -18.04 21.81
N PHE A 301 -5.02 -16.76 22.15
CA PHE A 301 -3.74 -16.07 21.91
C PHE A 301 -2.57 -16.76 22.62
N PHE A 302 -2.72 -17.10 23.91
CA PHE A 302 -1.66 -17.78 24.65
C PHE A 302 -1.40 -19.21 24.16
N VAL A 303 -2.44 -19.94 23.76
CA VAL A 303 -2.31 -21.29 23.20
C VAL A 303 -1.58 -21.24 21.87
N THR A 304 -1.98 -20.36 20.95
CA THR A 304 -1.31 -20.20 19.64
C THR A 304 0.13 -19.75 19.80
N MET A 305 0.40 -18.82 20.72
CA MET A 305 1.76 -18.39 21.07
C MET A 305 2.60 -19.52 21.67
N GLY A 306 2.02 -20.32 22.57
CA GLY A 306 2.68 -21.47 23.19
C GLY A 306 3.02 -22.57 22.18
N ILE A 307 2.10 -22.87 21.27
CA ILE A 307 2.33 -23.80 20.15
C ILE A 307 3.45 -23.27 19.26
N GLY A 308 3.42 -21.99 18.89
CA GLY A 308 4.48 -21.37 18.09
C GLY A 308 5.86 -21.44 18.76
N TRP A 309 5.93 -21.15 20.06
CA TRP A 309 7.17 -21.24 20.82
C TRP A 309 7.69 -22.69 20.91
N LEU A 310 6.81 -23.66 21.13
CA LEU A 310 7.18 -25.07 21.16
C LEU A 310 7.69 -25.54 19.78
N LEU A 311 6.97 -25.20 18.71
CA LEU A 311 7.36 -25.52 17.33
C LEU A 311 8.77 -25.01 17.04
N SER A 312 9.07 -23.78 17.47
CA SER A 312 10.38 -23.17 17.25
C SER A 312 11.52 -23.85 18.00
N LYS A 313 11.29 -24.29 19.25
CA LYS A 313 12.27 -25.07 20.03
C LYS A 313 12.55 -26.42 19.38
N VAL A 314 11.51 -27.06 18.86
CA VAL A 314 11.62 -28.33 18.13
C VAL A 314 12.41 -28.13 16.82
N THR A 315 12.08 -27.10 16.03
CA THR A 315 12.80 -26.78 14.79
C THR A 315 14.27 -26.45 15.07
N GLY A 316 14.58 -25.62 16.07
CA GLY A 316 15.96 -25.32 16.45
C GLY A 316 16.75 -26.56 16.87
N LYS A 317 16.12 -27.47 17.62
CA LYS A 317 16.74 -28.73 18.04
C LYS A 317 16.92 -29.72 16.88
N LEU A 318 16.00 -29.75 15.92
CA LEU A 318 16.09 -30.56 14.70
C LEU A 318 17.22 -30.09 13.78
N ILE A 319 17.34 -28.78 13.55
CA ILE A 319 18.42 -28.20 12.74
C ILE A 319 19.77 -28.53 13.37
N ASN A 320 19.91 -28.34 14.68
CA ASN A 320 21.16 -28.65 15.38
C ASN A 320 21.48 -30.15 15.44
N ARG A 321 20.51 -31.03 15.13
CA ARG A 321 20.68 -32.49 15.12
C ARG A 321 21.03 -33.05 13.74
N TYR A 322 20.63 -32.34 12.68
CA TYR A 322 20.86 -32.75 11.29
C TYR A 322 22.07 -32.05 10.63
N VAL A 323 22.53 -30.93 11.18
CA VAL A 323 23.71 -30.21 10.67
C VAL A 323 24.95 -30.75 11.39
N ASP A 324 25.70 -31.63 10.73
CA ASP A 324 27.00 -32.12 11.22
C ASP A 324 28.04 -30.98 11.23
N ASP A 325 28.54 -30.68 12.43
CA ASP A 325 29.51 -29.60 12.71
C ASP A 325 30.81 -29.71 11.88
N GLU A 326 31.17 -30.90 11.39
CA GLU A 326 32.47 -31.15 10.76
C GLU A 326 32.52 -30.85 9.26
N LYS A 327 31.42 -31.09 8.51
CA LYS A 327 31.36 -30.89 7.04
C LYS A 327 30.96 -29.46 6.64
N TYR A 328 30.27 -28.76 7.54
CA TYR A 328 29.75 -27.39 7.31
C TYR A 328 30.76 -26.28 7.66
N ARG A 329 31.76 -26.57 8.52
CA ARG A 329 32.83 -25.63 8.91
C ARG A 329 33.71 -25.16 7.76
N THR A 330 33.87 -25.97 6.71
CA THR A 330 34.85 -25.74 5.64
C THR A 330 34.26 -24.98 4.43
N TYR A 331 32.93 -24.89 4.31
CA TYR A 331 32.26 -24.33 3.12
C TYR A 331 31.41 -23.08 3.37
N VAL A 332 31.01 -22.81 4.62
CA VAL A 332 30.17 -21.65 4.96
C VAL A 332 30.74 -21.00 6.22
N GLY A 333 31.45 -19.88 6.06
CA GLY A 333 31.93 -19.07 7.18
C GLY A 333 30.81 -18.79 8.19
N SER A 334 31.01 -19.30 9.42
CA SER A 334 30.15 -19.24 10.60
C SER A 334 28.90 -20.16 10.60
N SER A 335 29.06 -21.35 11.20
CA SER A 335 27.98 -22.31 11.55
C SER A 335 26.89 -21.73 12.45
N ASN A 336 27.12 -20.57 13.07
CA ASN A 336 26.15 -19.92 13.93
C ASN A 336 25.03 -19.20 13.14
N GLY A 337 25.19 -18.90 11.84
CA GLY A 337 24.27 -18.00 11.12
C GLY A 337 22.82 -18.48 10.98
N LEU A 338 22.59 -19.77 10.67
CA LEU A 338 21.24 -20.30 10.46
C LEU A 338 20.51 -20.60 11.78
N VAL A 339 21.22 -21.09 12.79
CA VAL A 339 20.67 -21.32 14.13
C VAL A 339 20.38 -19.99 14.84
N ASP A 340 21.26 -19.00 14.64
CA ASP A 340 21.07 -17.62 15.11
C ASP A 340 19.91 -16.90 14.37
N LEU A 341 19.74 -17.15 13.07
CA LEU A 341 18.55 -16.70 12.31
C LEU A 341 17.27 -17.24 12.94
N VAL A 342 17.15 -18.57 13.04
CA VAL A 342 15.93 -19.22 13.50
C VAL A 342 15.59 -18.76 14.90
N SER A 343 16.56 -18.72 15.83
CA SER A 343 16.32 -18.28 17.20
C SER A 343 15.94 -16.79 17.31
N LYS A 344 16.51 -15.90 16.47
CA LYS A 344 16.21 -14.46 16.50
C LYS A 344 14.90 -14.08 15.80
N LEU A 345 14.48 -14.81 14.76
CA LEU A 345 13.25 -14.54 14.02
C LEU A 345 12.02 -15.26 14.58
N THR A 346 12.24 -16.38 15.26
CA THR A 346 11.19 -17.22 15.86
C THR A 346 10.23 -16.40 16.72
N VAL A 347 10.73 -15.62 17.67
CA VAL A 347 9.87 -14.95 18.66
C VAL A 347 8.94 -13.93 17.96
N PRO A 348 9.45 -12.97 17.16
CA PRO A 348 8.58 -12.08 16.39
C PRO A 348 7.61 -12.85 15.46
N LEU A 349 8.06 -13.94 14.84
CA LEU A 349 7.24 -14.73 13.92
C LEU A 349 6.05 -15.39 14.66
N THR A 350 6.29 -15.95 15.84
CA THR A 350 5.21 -16.56 16.64
C THR A 350 4.19 -15.52 17.07
N PHE A 351 4.63 -14.32 17.45
CA PHE A 351 3.72 -13.20 17.74
C PHE A 351 2.91 -12.81 16.49
N THR A 352 3.53 -12.71 15.31
CA THR A 352 2.81 -12.33 14.08
C THR A 352 1.74 -13.35 13.71
N ILE A 353 2.06 -14.64 13.78
CA ILE A 353 1.13 -15.72 13.46
C ILE A 353 -0.01 -15.76 14.49
N SER A 354 0.29 -15.57 15.78
CA SER A 354 -0.73 -15.59 16.84
C SER A 354 -1.71 -14.42 16.69
N PHE A 355 -1.20 -13.20 16.45
CA PHE A 355 -2.06 -12.04 16.18
C PHE A 355 -2.85 -12.20 14.88
N LEU A 356 -2.27 -12.79 13.83
CA LEU A 356 -2.96 -13.03 12.57
C LEU A 356 -4.11 -14.02 12.75
N LEU A 357 -3.87 -15.14 13.44
CA LEU A 357 -4.91 -16.14 13.73
C LEU A 357 -6.05 -15.55 14.56
N VAL A 358 -5.73 -14.78 15.60
CA VAL A 358 -6.72 -14.10 16.43
C VAL A 358 -7.51 -13.08 15.60
N PHE A 359 -6.85 -12.31 14.74
CA PHE A 359 -7.50 -11.36 13.84
C PHE A 359 -8.45 -12.04 12.85
N THR A 360 -8.05 -13.18 12.26
CA THR A 360 -8.91 -13.97 11.37
C THR A 360 -10.11 -14.58 12.09
N LEU A 361 -9.92 -15.03 13.33
CA LEU A 361 -11.00 -15.61 14.14
C LEU A 361 -12.07 -14.55 14.44
N VAL A 362 -11.62 -13.33 14.77
CA VAL A 362 -12.47 -12.19 15.08
C VAL A 362 -13.18 -11.62 13.83
N SER A 363 -12.60 -11.73 12.64
CA SER A 363 -13.15 -11.10 11.42
C SER A 363 -14.14 -11.95 10.61
N GLY A 364 -14.55 -13.13 11.11
CA GLY A 364 -15.53 -13.98 10.40
C GLY A 364 -15.50 -15.48 10.73
N GLY A 365 -14.71 -15.92 11.72
CA GLY A 365 -14.60 -17.34 12.07
C GLY A 365 -15.74 -17.88 12.94
N PHE A 366 -16.41 -17.03 13.72
CA PHE A 366 -17.49 -17.43 14.64
C PHE A 366 -18.58 -16.35 14.73
N PRO A 367 -19.84 -16.62 14.33
CA PRO A 367 -20.97 -15.67 14.43
C PRO A 367 -21.29 -15.23 15.86
N TYR A 368 -20.80 -15.98 16.85
CA TYR A 368 -21.08 -15.77 18.26
C TYR A 368 -20.21 -14.68 18.91
N LEU A 369 -19.24 -14.10 18.19
CA LEU A 369 -18.31 -13.09 18.72
C LEU A 369 -18.51 -11.68 18.12
N ASP A 370 -19.58 -11.42 17.38
CA ASP A 370 -19.77 -10.16 16.62
C ASP A 370 -19.69 -8.89 17.50
N ALA A 371 -20.23 -8.94 18.72
CA ALA A 371 -20.17 -7.81 19.65
C ALA A 371 -18.73 -7.51 20.13
N VAL A 372 -17.94 -8.56 20.42
CA VAL A 372 -16.53 -8.45 20.84
C VAL A 372 -15.63 -8.07 19.67
N ALA A 373 -15.96 -8.59 18.49
CA ALA A 373 -15.21 -8.37 17.27
C ALA A 373 -15.18 -6.90 16.87
N SER A 374 -16.30 -6.19 17.01
CA SER A 374 -16.35 -4.76 16.68
C SER A 374 -15.41 -3.91 17.55
N SER A 375 -15.33 -4.19 18.86
CA SER A 375 -14.61 -3.33 19.81
C SER A 375 -13.14 -3.73 20.03
N THR A 376 -12.80 -5.02 19.92
CA THR A 376 -11.43 -5.51 20.18
C THR A 376 -10.56 -5.61 18.93
N ARG A 377 -11.17 -5.64 17.74
CA ARG A 377 -10.47 -5.77 16.45
C ARG A 377 -9.42 -4.69 16.20
N PRO A 378 -9.66 -3.38 16.46
CA PRO A 378 -8.62 -2.36 16.25
C PRO A 378 -7.38 -2.58 17.12
N LEU A 379 -7.58 -3.07 18.36
CA LEU A 379 -6.49 -3.33 19.29
C LEU A 379 -5.65 -4.55 18.85
N ILE A 380 -6.32 -5.60 18.35
CA ILE A 380 -5.66 -6.77 17.76
C ILE A 380 -4.90 -6.39 16.48
N TRP A 381 -5.49 -5.53 15.63
CA TRP A 381 -4.85 -5.00 14.43
C TRP A 381 -3.56 -4.23 14.75
N ILE A 382 -3.61 -3.32 15.73
CA ILE A 382 -2.41 -2.62 16.21
C ILE A 382 -1.34 -3.63 16.65
N GLY A 383 -1.73 -4.65 17.42
CA GLY A 383 -0.83 -5.73 17.85
C GLY A 383 -0.18 -6.48 16.67
N LEU A 384 -0.97 -6.80 15.64
CA LEU A 384 -0.50 -7.46 14.41
C LEU A 384 0.52 -6.58 13.66
N VAL A 385 0.22 -5.30 13.49
CA VAL A 385 1.10 -4.33 12.82
C VAL A 385 2.41 -4.18 13.57
N PHE A 386 2.38 -4.01 14.90
CA PHE A 386 3.59 -3.94 15.73
C PHE A 386 4.42 -5.22 15.65
N SER A 387 3.78 -6.39 15.70
CA SER A 387 4.48 -7.67 15.58
C SER A 387 5.14 -7.82 14.22
N THR A 388 4.46 -7.39 13.15
CA THR A 388 4.98 -7.47 11.77
C THR A 388 6.15 -6.50 11.58
N MET A 389 6.05 -5.29 12.13
CA MET A 389 7.15 -4.33 12.18
C MET A 389 8.37 -4.90 12.90
N TRP A 390 8.17 -5.52 14.07
CA TRP A 390 9.25 -6.17 14.83
C TRP A 390 9.92 -7.28 14.03
N LEU A 391 9.14 -8.14 13.38
CA LEU A 391 9.64 -9.19 12.50
C LEU A 391 10.46 -8.61 11.33
N GLY A 392 9.95 -7.58 10.65
CA GLY A 392 10.66 -6.90 9.56
C GLY A 392 12.00 -6.30 10.01
N ILE A 393 12.03 -5.62 11.17
CA ILE A 393 13.28 -5.07 11.75
C ILE A 393 14.28 -6.19 12.04
N ARG A 394 13.84 -7.34 12.54
CA ARG A 394 14.71 -8.50 12.81
C ARG A 394 15.28 -9.10 11.52
N ILE A 395 14.46 -9.21 10.48
CA ILE A 395 14.89 -9.64 9.14
C ILE A 395 15.97 -8.69 8.59
N ILE A 396 15.72 -7.38 8.60
CA ILE A 396 16.68 -6.39 8.09
C ILE A 396 17.99 -6.46 8.87
N ASN A 397 17.92 -6.54 10.21
CA ASN A 397 19.12 -6.67 11.04
C ASN A 397 19.91 -7.94 10.72
N PHE A 398 19.21 -9.06 10.50
CA PHE A 398 19.86 -10.31 10.12
C PHE A 398 20.59 -10.18 8.78
N PHE A 399 19.91 -9.71 7.74
CA PHE A 399 20.52 -9.55 6.42
C PHE A 399 21.67 -8.53 6.43
N ALA A 400 21.51 -7.41 7.14
CA ALA A 400 22.56 -6.42 7.29
C ALA A 400 23.82 -7.00 7.95
N ASN A 401 23.66 -7.76 9.05
CA ASN A 401 24.77 -8.40 9.74
C ASN A 401 25.39 -9.54 8.90
N ARG A 402 24.56 -10.30 8.18
CA ARG A 402 25.01 -11.40 7.31
C ARG A 402 25.83 -10.88 6.13
N TYR A 403 25.37 -9.80 5.49
CA TYR A 403 26.08 -9.15 4.40
C TYR A 403 27.43 -8.57 4.85
N GLN A 404 27.49 -8.02 6.06
CA GLN A 404 28.75 -7.57 6.65
C GLN A 404 29.73 -8.73 6.88
N ASN A 405 29.26 -9.87 7.39
CA ASN A 405 30.12 -11.01 7.75
C ASN A 405 30.61 -11.83 6.54
N MET A 406 29.86 -11.91 5.43
CA MET A 406 30.23 -12.73 4.26
C MET A 406 31.51 -12.31 3.52
N GLN A 407 31.98 -11.08 3.71
CA GLN A 407 33.03 -10.48 2.86
C GLN A 407 34.20 -9.92 3.66
N ILE A 408 34.36 -10.31 4.93
CA ILE A 408 35.49 -9.91 5.79
C ILE A 408 36.63 -10.94 5.73
N GLU A 409 36.39 -12.14 5.19
CA GLU A 409 37.30 -13.29 5.38
C GLU A 409 38.34 -13.52 4.27
N ASN A 410 38.45 -12.66 3.24
CA ASN A 410 39.32 -12.94 2.07
C ASN A 410 39.91 -11.71 1.35
N LEU A 411 40.39 -10.66 2.03
CA LEU A 411 41.04 -9.55 1.32
C LEU A 411 42.30 -9.04 2.02
N SER A 412 43.38 -8.98 1.24
CA SER A 412 44.68 -8.42 1.53
C SER A 412 44.63 -6.92 1.87
N GLU A 413 45.71 -6.43 2.48
CA GLU A 413 45.88 -5.09 3.09
C GLU A 413 45.59 -3.87 2.19
N GLU A 414 45.28 -4.04 0.90
CA GLU A 414 45.08 -2.95 -0.06
C GLU A 414 43.63 -2.38 -0.11
N HIS A 415 42.66 -3.00 0.61
CA HIS A 415 41.22 -2.66 0.49
C HIS A 415 40.55 -2.04 1.73
N PHE A 416 41.30 -1.57 2.73
CA PHE A 416 40.72 -1.00 3.98
C PHE A 416 39.67 0.10 3.75
N ASP A 417 39.80 0.92 2.70
CA ASP A 417 38.83 1.98 2.38
C ASP A 417 37.48 1.46 1.86
N LYS A 418 37.47 0.35 1.11
CA LYS A 418 36.23 -0.25 0.59
C LYS A 418 35.41 -0.88 1.72
N GLU A 419 36.05 -1.41 2.76
CA GLU A 419 35.36 -1.98 3.91
C GLU A 419 34.63 -0.94 4.76
N ARG A 420 35.31 0.18 5.07
CA ARG A 420 34.73 1.27 5.89
C ARG A 420 33.54 1.92 5.18
N ARG A 421 33.66 2.12 3.87
CA ARG A 421 32.59 2.67 3.03
C ARG A 421 31.39 1.72 2.96
N ARG A 422 31.62 0.40 2.80
CA ARG A 422 30.56 -0.62 2.78
C ARG A 422 29.81 -0.70 4.11
N ARG A 423 30.51 -0.73 5.25
CA ARG A 423 29.88 -0.73 6.58
C ARG A 423 29.00 0.50 6.78
N THR A 424 29.49 1.66 6.34
CA THR A 424 28.75 2.91 6.38
C THR A 424 27.47 2.83 5.56
N TYR A 425 27.54 2.36 4.30
CA TYR A 425 26.35 2.19 3.45
C TYR A 425 25.33 1.21 4.03
N VAL A 426 25.76 0.04 4.50
CA VAL A 426 24.85 -0.94 5.11
C VAL A 426 24.17 -0.36 6.36
N SER A 427 24.91 0.39 7.18
CA SER A 427 24.37 1.03 8.38
C SER A 427 23.33 2.11 8.06
N ILE A 428 23.58 2.93 7.03
CA ILE A 428 22.68 3.97 6.56
C ILE A 428 21.43 3.34 5.96
N PHE A 429 21.60 2.38 5.05
CA PHE A 429 20.50 1.68 4.38
C PHE A 429 19.58 1.00 5.41
N ARG A 430 20.16 0.31 6.40
CA ARG A 430 19.42 -0.26 7.52
C ARG A 430 18.59 0.79 8.27
N ARG A 431 19.17 1.96 8.59
CA ARG A 431 18.44 3.04 9.28
C ARG A 431 17.30 3.60 8.44
N VAL A 432 17.54 3.82 7.14
CA VAL A 432 16.52 4.32 6.21
C VAL A 432 15.37 3.31 6.06
N PHE A 433 15.67 2.03 5.85
CA PHE A 433 14.64 0.99 5.74
C PHE A 433 13.83 0.82 7.03
N ILE A 434 14.49 0.83 8.19
CA ILE A 434 13.78 0.77 9.48
C ILE A 434 12.90 2.01 9.65
N PHE A 435 13.38 3.20 9.28
CA PHE A 435 12.58 4.43 9.35
C PHE A 435 11.35 4.38 8.45
N VAL A 436 11.50 3.95 7.19
CA VAL A 436 10.37 3.78 6.25
C VAL A 436 9.39 2.70 6.75
N MET A 437 9.89 1.58 7.27
CA MET A 437 9.06 0.54 7.87
C MET A 437 8.25 1.06 9.06
N ILE A 438 8.84 1.90 9.92
CA ILE A 438 8.12 2.52 11.05
C ILE A 438 7.01 3.43 10.53
N LEU A 439 7.30 4.30 9.55
CA LEU A 439 6.29 5.17 8.95
C LEU A 439 5.16 4.37 8.29
N GLY A 440 5.50 3.34 7.53
CA GLY A 440 4.52 2.44 6.90
C GLY A 440 3.69 1.67 7.93
N SER A 441 4.30 1.24 9.04
CA SER A 441 3.58 0.57 10.13
C SER A 441 2.63 1.52 10.84
N ILE A 442 3.04 2.77 11.09
CA ILE A 442 2.14 3.80 11.64
C ILE A 442 0.96 4.02 10.69
N TRP A 443 1.22 4.13 9.39
CA TRP A 443 0.19 4.30 8.37
C TRP A 443 -0.81 3.14 8.33
N ILE A 444 -0.33 1.90 8.26
CA ILE A 444 -1.17 0.69 8.24
C ILE A 444 -1.90 0.52 9.59
N GLY A 445 -1.26 0.86 10.71
CA GLY A 445 -1.92 0.83 12.02
C GLY A 445 -3.08 1.84 12.12
N LEU A 446 -2.93 3.00 11.49
CA LEU A 446 -3.95 4.06 11.44
C LEU A 446 -5.10 3.75 10.47
N SER A 447 -4.91 2.90 9.47
CA SER A 447 -5.95 2.63 8.45
C SER A 447 -7.21 1.96 9.01
N GLU A 448 -7.11 1.23 10.12
CA GLU A 448 -8.30 0.65 10.76
C GLU A 448 -9.15 1.72 11.46
N PHE A 449 -8.51 2.82 11.90
CA PHE A 449 -9.18 3.93 12.58
C PHE A 449 -9.83 4.94 11.62
N THR A 450 -9.58 4.85 10.31
CA THR A 450 -10.17 5.80 9.35
C THR A 450 -11.67 5.65 9.18
N ASN A 451 -12.25 4.55 9.66
CA ASN A 451 -13.71 4.36 9.76
C ASN A 451 -14.34 5.11 10.95
N MET A 452 -13.55 5.68 11.86
CA MET A 452 -14.06 6.52 12.94
C MET A 452 -14.22 7.96 12.43
N GLU A 453 -15.47 8.45 12.38
CA GLU A 453 -15.78 9.81 11.97
C GLU A 453 -15.05 10.83 12.87
N GLY A 454 -13.99 11.48 12.34
CA GLY A 454 -13.29 12.59 13.00
C GLY A 454 -11.78 12.42 13.11
N LEU A 455 -11.30 11.39 13.82
CA LEU A 455 -9.87 11.23 14.13
C LEU A 455 -9.02 10.85 12.92
N GLY A 456 -9.55 10.02 12.02
CA GLY A 456 -8.85 9.63 10.80
C GLY A 456 -8.54 10.83 9.89
N LYS A 457 -9.47 11.77 9.76
CA LYS A 457 -9.31 12.96 8.91
C LYS A 457 -8.24 13.92 9.45
N THR A 458 -8.21 14.18 10.75
CA THR A 458 -7.21 15.07 11.36
C THR A 458 -5.81 14.50 11.32
N LEU A 459 -5.67 13.19 11.57
CA LEU A 459 -4.38 12.50 11.49
C LEU A 459 -3.86 12.45 10.06
N LEU A 460 -4.72 12.11 9.09
CA LEU A 460 -4.35 12.12 7.67
C LEU A 460 -3.93 13.52 7.18
N THR A 461 -4.66 14.56 7.58
CA THR A 461 -4.31 15.95 7.27
C THR A 461 -2.94 16.32 7.84
N SER A 462 -2.67 15.97 9.11
CA SER A 462 -1.38 16.25 9.75
C SER A 462 -0.21 15.48 9.11
N ALA A 463 -0.45 14.21 8.74
CA ALA A 463 0.52 13.38 8.03
C ALA A 463 0.80 13.93 6.63
N GLY A 464 -0.22 14.45 5.95
CA GLY A 464 -0.09 15.13 4.65
C GLY A 464 0.81 16.37 4.74
N ILE A 465 0.57 17.25 5.72
CA ILE A 465 1.39 18.45 5.93
C ILE A 465 2.84 18.06 6.27
N ALA A 466 3.04 17.10 7.17
CA ALA A 466 4.37 16.61 7.51
C ALA A 466 5.09 16.01 6.29
N GLY A 467 4.37 15.27 5.45
CA GLY A 467 4.87 14.71 4.19
C GLY A 467 5.34 15.79 3.21
N VAL A 468 4.58 16.88 3.07
CA VAL A 468 4.97 18.02 2.22
C VAL A 468 6.25 18.68 2.74
N VAL A 469 6.36 18.92 4.05
CA VAL A 469 7.57 19.54 4.65
C VAL A 469 8.80 18.66 4.44
N ILE A 470 8.67 17.34 4.66
CA ILE A 470 9.75 16.38 4.40
C ILE A 470 10.11 16.36 2.90
N GLY A 471 9.12 16.40 2.01
CA GLY A 471 9.32 16.45 0.56
C GLY A 471 10.10 17.68 0.12
N ILE A 472 9.75 18.87 0.63
CA ILE A 472 10.47 20.12 0.36
C ILE A 472 11.91 20.02 0.87
N ALA A 473 12.13 19.49 2.08
CA ALA A 473 13.47 19.30 2.63
C ALA A 473 14.33 18.29 1.83
N ALA A 474 13.71 17.27 1.24
CA ALA A 474 14.38 16.25 0.43
C ALA A 474 14.65 16.69 -1.03
N GLN A 475 14.03 17.78 -1.49
CA GLN A 475 14.13 18.26 -2.86
C GLN A 475 15.58 18.40 -3.39
N PRO A 476 16.57 18.93 -2.63
CA PRO A 476 17.93 19.06 -3.14
C PRO A 476 18.61 17.72 -3.42
N ILE A 477 18.34 16.71 -2.59
CA ILE A 477 18.91 15.36 -2.74
C ILE A 477 18.32 14.69 -3.98
N LEU A 478 16.99 14.72 -4.12
CA LEU A 478 16.30 14.18 -5.30
C LEU A 478 16.74 14.90 -6.58
N GLY A 479 16.89 16.22 -6.52
CA GLY A 479 17.40 17.02 -7.64
C GLY A 479 18.80 16.58 -8.10
N ASN A 480 19.71 16.26 -7.17
CA ASN A 480 21.03 15.72 -7.52
C ASN A 480 20.95 14.33 -8.16
N ILE A 481 20.05 13.45 -7.70
CA ILE A 481 19.89 12.11 -8.29
C ILE A 481 19.33 12.20 -9.71
N ILE A 482 18.31 13.02 -9.92
CA ILE A 482 17.72 13.25 -11.25
C ILE A 482 18.76 13.87 -12.18
N ALA A 483 19.53 14.84 -11.69
CA ALA A 483 20.63 15.42 -12.45
C ALA A 483 21.69 14.35 -12.79
N GLY A 484 22.10 13.50 -11.85
CA GLY A 484 23.04 12.43 -12.12
C GLY A 484 22.55 11.46 -13.19
N LEU A 485 21.26 11.11 -13.16
CA LEU A 485 20.63 10.29 -14.20
C LEU A 485 20.62 11.03 -15.55
N GLN A 486 20.28 12.31 -15.57
CA GLN A 486 20.28 13.12 -16.78
C GLN A 486 21.68 13.24 -17.38
N VAL A 487 22.72 13.51 -16.59
CA VAL A 487 24.12 13.53 -17.05
C VAL A 487 24.51 12.16 -17.61
N ALA A 488 24.13 11.06 -16.95
CA ALA A 488 24.42 9.72 -17.45
C ALA A 488 23.76 9.41 -18.79
N VAL A 489 22.55 9.93 -19.04
CA VAL A 489 21.79 9.70 -20.27
C VAL A 489 22.23 10.63 -21.40
N THR A 490 22.34 11.93 -21.13
CA THR A 490 22.65 12.96 -22.14
C THR A 490 24.14 13.15 -22.37
N GLN A 491 24.97 12.70 -21.42
CA GLN A 491 26.44 12.73 -21.45
C GLN A 491 27.04 14.07 -21.93
N PRO A 492 26.63 15.24 -21.38
CA PRO A 492 27.23 16.53 -21.74
C PRO A 492 28.70 16.64 -21.26
N VAL A 493 29.06 15.80 -20.29
CA VAL A 493 30.42 15.62 -19.79
C VAL A 493 30.67 14.14 -19.54
N ARG A 494 31.90 13.69 -19.79
CA ARG A 494 32.34 12.30 -19.64
C ARG A 494 33.53 12.21 -18.68
N ILE A 495 33.75 11.01 -18.15
CA ILE A 495 34.95 10.73 -17.35
C ILE A 495 36.18 10.87 -18.25
N GLY A 496 37.14 11.69 -17.82
CA GLY A 496 38.33 12.05 -18.59
C GLY A 496 38.23 13.38 -19.35
N ASP A 497 37.04 13.98 -19.47
CA ASP A 497 36.90 15.28 -20.14
C ASP A 497 37.58 16.39 -19.34
N THR A 498 38.19 17.34 -20.06
CA THR A 498 38.73 18.56 -19.49
C THR A 498 37.67 19.65 -19.53
N VAL A 499 37.33 20.18 -18.36
CA VAL A 499 36.26 21.17 -18.19
C VAL A 499 36.74 22.36 -17.37
N MET A 500 36.28 23.55 -17.75
CA MET A 500 36.46 24.76 -16.95
C MET A 500 35.15 25.05 -16.20
N MET A 501 35.25 25.09 -14.87
CA MET A 501 34.09 25.31 -13.98
C MET A 501 34.49 26.26 -12.85
N GLU A 502 33.68 27.29 -12.60
CA GLU A 502 33.95 28.35 -11.60
C GLU A 502 35.35 29.01 -11.74
N GLY A 503 35.90 29.00 -12.96
CA GLY A 503 37.25 29.55 -13.25
C GLY A 503 38.40 28.59 -12.94
N ASP A 504 38.12 27.40 -12.41
CA ASP A 504 39.11 26.36 -12.20
C ASP A 504 39.21 25.45 -13.43
N TRP A 505 40.45 25.19 -13.84
CA TRP A 505 40.75 24.19 -14.85
C TRP A 505 40.79 22.80 -14.23
N THR A 506 39.92 21.91 -14.71
CA THR A 506 39.70 20.61 -14.08
C THR A 506 39.52 19.48 -15.08
N THR A 507 39.78 18.26 -14.64
CA THR A 507 39.51 17.02 -15.38
C THR A 507 38.53 16.17 -14.59
N ILE A 508 37.55 15.56 -15.26
CA ILE A 508 36.55 14.73 -14.58
C ILE A 508 37.17 13.35 -14.26
N GLU A 509 37.35 13.07 -12.97
CA GLU A 509 37.93 11.81 -12.47
C GLU A 509 36.86 10.73 -12.27
N ASP A 510 35.69 11.10 -11.73
CA ASP A 510 34.63 10.14 -11.41
C ASP A 510 33.24 10.81 -11.46
N LEU A 511 32.25 10.12 -12.02
CA LEU A 511 30.84 10.54 -12.07
C LEU A 511 30.00 9.60 -11.21
N ARG A 512 29.40 10.11 -10.14
CA ARG A 512 28.51 9.34 -9.24
C ARG A 512 27.09 9.86 -9.30
N TYR A 513 26.17 9.11 -8.70
CA TYR A 513 24.74 9.41 -8.74
C TYR A 513 24.35 10.80 -8.25
N THR A 514 25.06 11.38 -7.27
CA THR A 514 24.69 12.66 -6.65
C THR A 514 25.78 13.73 -6.75
N TYR A 515 27.01 13.36 -7.11
CA TYR A 515 28.14 14.28 -7.22
C TYR A 515 29.17 13.77 -8.23
N ALA A 516 29.94 14.68 -8.81
CA ALA A 516 31.15 14.39 -9.58
C ALA A 516 32.39 14.69 -8.74
N VAL A 517 33.48 14.03 -9.11
CA VAL A 517 34.81 14.32 -8.61
C VAL A 517 35.60 14.94 -9.76
N LEU A 518 35.91 16.23 -9.62
CA LEU A 518 36.71 16.99 -10.57
C LEU A 518 38.10 17.15 -9.98
N LYS A 519 39.13 16.83 -10.76
CA LYS A 519 40.52 16.99 -10.37
C LYS A 519 41.04 18.30 -10.92
N THR A 520 41.45 19.22 -10.04
CA THR A 520 42.09 20.48 -10.44
C THR A 520 43.54 20.25 -10.87
N TRP A 521 44.10 21.22 -11.58
CA TRP A 521 45.51 21.21 -11.98
C TRP A 521 46.49 21.06 -10.80
N ASP A 522 46.10 21.50 -9.60
CA ASP A 522 46.87 21.38 -8.36
C ASP A 522 46.57 20.10 -7.55
N GLU A 523 46.06 19.06 -8.22
CA GLU A 523 45.83 17.70 -7.67
C GLU A 523 44.74 17.60 -6.58
N ARG A 524 43.96 18.67 -6.37
CA ARG A 524 42.80 18.65 -5.45
C ARG A 524 41.59 18.01 -6.13
N ARG A 525 40.74 17.36 -5.32
CA ARG A 525 39.46 16.79 -5.78
C ARG A 525 38.31 17.67 -5.33
N LEU A 526 37.67 18.35 -6.26
CA LEU A 526 36.44 19.10 -6.04
C LEU A 526 35.26 18.14 -6.11
N ILE A 527 34.44 18.13 -5.04
CA ILE A 527 33.21 17.34 -4.96
C ILE A 527 32.05 18.24 -5.39
N VAL A 528 31.61 18.09 -6.64
CA VAL A 528 30.60 18.97 -7.23
C VAL A 528 29.25 18.25 -7.27
N PRO A 529 28.18 18.79 -6.65
CA PRO A 529 26.84 18.21 -6.76
C PRO A 529 26.38 18.10 -8.21
N MET A 530 25.76 16.98 -8.58
CA MET A 530 25.31 16.74 -9.97
C MET A 530 24.39 17.85 -10.50
N ARG A 531 23.53 18.41 -9.64
CA ARG A 531 22.64 19.49 -10.03
C ARG A 531 23.41 20.69 -10.58
N ARG A 532 24.57 21.03 -10.01
CA ARG A 532 25.38 22.16 -10.47
C ARG A 532 25.90 21.99 -11.88
N LEU A 533 26.33 20.78 -12.25
CA LEU A 533 26.84 20.51 -13.61
C LEU A 533 25.80 20.73 -14.72
N ILE A 534 24.50 20.64 -14.39
CA ILE A 534 23.42 20.87 -15.37
C ILE A 534 22.88 22.30 -15.29
N THR A 535 22.88 22.91 -14.11
CA THR A 535 22.29 24.24 -13.91
C THR A 535 23.25 25.38 -14.19
N GLU A 536 24.56 25.17 -14.03
CA GLU A 536 25.60 26.18 -14.24
C GLU A 536 26.27 25.95 -15.60
N ILE A 537 26.90 27.01 -16.13
CA ILE A 537 27.62 26.92 -17.41
C ILE A 537 28.91 26.10 -17.17
N VAL A 538 29.07 25.02 -17.92
CA VAL A 538 30.28 24.20 -17.94
C VAL A 538 30.88 24.29 -19.33
N GLU A 539 32.12 24.80 -19.42
CA GLU A 539 32.87 24.79 -20.68
C GLU A 539 33.59 23.45 -20.81
N ASN A 540 33.12 22.60 -21.72
CA ASN A 540 33.78 21.33 -22.00
C ASN A 540 34.73 21.50 -23.19
N TRP A 541 36.03 21.44 -22.91
CA TRP A 541 37.10 21.64 -23.90
C TRP A 541 37.49 20.33 -24.60
N SER A 542 36.80 19.21 -24.34
CA SER A 542 37.15 17.90 -24.90
C SER A 542 35.94 17.11 -25.40
N HIS A 543 34.76 17.72 -25.50
CA HIS A 543 33.49 17.02 -25.81
C HIS A 543 33.39 16.48 -27.24
N THR A 544 33.75 17.30 -28.24
CA THR A 544 33.52 16.99 -29.67
C THR A 544 34.82 17.03 -30.46
N GLU A 545 35.56 18.13 -30.35
CA GLU A 545 36.90 18.27 -30.90
C GLU A 545 37.82 18.68 -29.76
N VAL A 546 38.96 17.99 -29.65
CA VAL A 546 39.99 18.26 -28.64
C VAL A 546 40.92 19.39 -29.12
N HIS A 547 40.82 19.72 -30.41
CA HIS A 547 41.50 20.84 -31.05
C HIS A 547 41.12 22.17 -30.38
N GLN A 548 42.12 22.93 -29.94
CA GLN A 548 41.90 24.18 -29.25
C GLN A 548 42.78 25.30 -29.81
N THR A 549 42.13 26.42 -30.16
CA THR A 549 42.80 27.66 -30.51
C THR A 549 43.04 28.49 -29.25
N CYS A 550 44.29 28.87 -29.00
CA CYS A 550 44.69 29.79 -27.96
C CYS A 550 45.26 31.08 -28.55
N VAL A 551 45.49 32.07 -27.68
CA VAL A 551 45.74 33.45 -28.10
C VAL A 551 46.98 34.01 -27.42
N VAL A 552 48.01 34.31 -28.20
CA VAL A 552 49.22 34.97 -27.72
C VAL A 552 49.07 36.48 -27.87
N TYR A 553 49.10 37.22 -26.77
CA TYR A 553 49.14 38.69 -26.81
C TYR A 553 50.58 39.21 -26.72
N LEU A 554 50.92 40.14 -27.62
CA LEU A 554 52.17 40.90 -27.55
C LEU A 554 51.84 42.41 -27.50
N TYR A 555 52.64 43.16 -26.75
CA TYR A 555 52.54 44.61 -26.64
C TYR A 555 53.85 45.21 -27.13
N VAL A 556 53.77 46.04 -28.16
CA VAL A 556 54.94 46.66 -28.80
C VAL A 556 54.74 48.15 -28.96
N ASP A 557 55.82 48.89 -29.12
CA ASP A 557 55.81 50.33 -29.35
C ASP A 557 55.41 50.67 -30.81
N TYR A 558 54.99 51.91 -31.06
CA TYR A 558 54.60 52.38 -32.40
C TYR A 558 55.72 52.34 -33.46
N GLY A 559 56.99 52.32 -33.04
CA GLY A 559 58.11 52.18 -33.96
C GLY A 559 58.44 50.73 -34.37
N ALA A 560 57.74 49.74 -33.79
CA ALA A 560 58.02 48.34 -34.06
C ALA A 560 57.69 47.95 -35.52
N ASP A 561 58.53 47.08 -36.10
CA ASP A 561 58.27 46.51 -37.42
C ASP A 561 57.29 45.33 -37.25
N ILE A 562 56.01 45.62 -37.50
CA ILE A 562 54.90 44.67 -37.33
C ILE A 562 54.99 43.52 -38.33
N GLU A 563 55.48 43.77 -39.55
CA GLU A 563 55.57 42.73 -40.59
C GLU A 563 56.63 41.70 -40.23
N ALA A 564 57.81 42.17 -39.78
CA ALA A 564 58.85 41.30 -39.24
C ALA A 564 58.38 40.48 -38.01
N ILE A 565 57.55 41.07 -37.14
CA ILE A 565 56.97 40.36 -35.99
C ILE A 565 55.99 39.26 -36.45
N ARG A 566 55.17 39.52 -37.47
CA ARG A 566 54.22 38.53 -38.02
C ARG A 566 54.94 37.35 -38.66
N ASP A 567 55.97 37.63 -39.45
CA ASP A 567 56.77 36.60 -40.11
C ASP A 567 57.45 35.73 -39.06
N LYS A 568 58.06 36.35 -38.04
CA LYS A 568 58.72 35.60 -36.97
C LYS A 568 57.72 34.79 -36.14
N PHE A 569 56.56 35.33 -35.83
CA PHE A 569 55.50 34.59 -35.14
C PHE A 569 55.09 33.34 -35.91
N THR A 570 54.89 33.48 -37.23
CA THR A 570 54.52 32.37 -38.12
C THR A 570 55.61 31.28 -38.12
N GLU A 571 56.87 31.67 -38.25
CA GLU A 571 58.02 30.76 -38.17
C GLU A 571 58.05 30.01 -36.83
N VAL A 572 57.99 30.75 -35.71
CA VAL A 572 58.07 30.20 -34.36
C VAL A 572 56.96 29.19 -34.06
N VAL A 573 55.75 29.44 -34.56
CA VAL A 573 54.62 28.53 -34.37
C VAL A 573 54.77 27.29 -35.25
N LYS A 574 55.12 27.45 -36.54
CA LYS A 574 55.27 26.32 -37.46
C LYS A 574 56.45 25.39 -37.13
N GLU A 575 57.47 25.91 -36.43
CA GLU A 575 58.59 25.13 -35.90
C GLU A 575 58.28 24.38 -34.60
N ASN A 576 57.14 24.64 -33.95
CA ASN A 576 56.82 24.04 -32.66
C ASN A 576 56.14 22.68 -32.83
N ASP A 577 56.66 21.65 -32.16
CA ASP A 577 56.11 20.28 -32.18
C ASP A 577 54.66 20.17 -31.68
N LEU A 578 54.18 21.16 -30.91
CA LEU A 578 52.82 21.20 -30.37
C LEU A 578 51.79 21.83 -31.32
N TRP A 579 52.20 22.37 -32.46
CA TRP A 579 51.29 22.93 -33.45
C TRP A 579 50.52 21.82 -34.19
N ASP A 580 49.23 22.04 -34.42
CA ASP A 580 48.32 21.08 -35.08
C ASP A 580 48.61 20.80 -36.56
N GLY A 581 49.54 21.53 -37.18
CA GLY A 581 49.91 21.40 -38.59
C GLY A 581 48.81 21.79 -39.61
N THR A 582 47.64 22.21 -39.14
CA THR A 582 46.41 22.37 -39.95
C THR A 582 45.89 23.79 -39.91
N THR A 583 45.95 24.46 -38.75
CA THR A 583 45.52 25.84 -38.59
C THR A 583 46.69 26.77 -38.86
N ASP A 584 46.58 27.63 -39.86
CA ASP A 584 47.62 28.63 -40.11
C ASP A 584 47.69 29.64 -38.95
N PRO A 585 48.88 29.89 -38.37
CA PRO A 585 49.05 30.90 -37.35
C PRO A 585 48.86 32.29 -37.96
N GLU A 586 48.11 33.14 -37.26
CA GLU A 586 47.82 34.49 -37.72
C GLU A 586 48.10 35.49 -36.60
N MET A 587 48.83 36.57 -36.89
CA MET A 587 49.05 37.67 -35.95
C MET A 587 48.47 38.98 -36.47
N VAL A 588 47.47 39.49 -35.75
CA VAL A 588 46.68 40.65 -36.13
C VAL A 588 46.86 41.77 -35.10
N THR A 589 46.83 43.01 -35.57
CA THR A 589 46.82 44.18 -34.68
C THR A 589 45.38 44.42 -34.22
N VAL A 590 45.12 44.27 -32.92
CA VAL A 590 43.74 44.26 -32.37
C VAL A 590 43.36 45.58 -31.74
N SER A 591 44.29 46.26 -31.07
CA SER A 591 44.02 47.57 -30.50
C SER A 591 45.26 48.44 -30.43
N LEU A 592 45.04 49.75 -30.47
CA LEU A 592 46.05 50.79 -30.32
C LEU A 592 45.73 51.56 -29.04
N SER A 593 46.74 51.77 -28.19
CA SER A 593 46.67 52.62 -26.98
C SER A 593 47.70 53.74 -27.13
N GLU A 594 47.60 54.82 -26.35
CA GLU A 594 48.47 56.01 -26.48
C GLU A 594 49.98 55.68 -26.56
N ASN A 595 50.41 54.62 -25.88
CA ASN A 595 51.83 54.22 -25.81
C ASN A 595 52.14 52.85 -26.43
N THR A 596 51.15 52.03 -26.80
CA THR A 596 51.40 50.63 -27.20
C THR A 596 50.43 50.13 -28.27
N ILE A 597 50.96 49.31 -29.16
CA ILE A 597 50.22 48.48 -30.11
C ILE A 597 50.01 47.09 -29.48
N LYS A 598 48.75 46.64 -29.42
CA LYS A 598 48.39 45.29 -28.97
C LYS A 598 48.24 44.37 -30.18
N LEU A 599 49.13 43.40 -30.29
CA LEU A 599 49.09 42.33 -31.27
C LEU A 599 48.44 41.08 -30.65
N ARG A 600 47.65 40.36 -31.44
CA ARG A 600 47.00 39.11 -31.08
C ARG A 600 47.39 38.04 -32.10
N GLY A 601 48.16 37.06 -31.64
CA GLY A 601 48.49 35.85 -32.35
C GLY A 601 47.47 34.75 -32.03
N SER A 602 46.88 34.13 -33.03
CA SER A 602 46.08 32.92 -32.86
C SER A 602 46.95 31.71 -33.19
N VAL A 603 47.01 30.73 -32.30
CA VAL A 603 47.70 29.45 -32.52
C VAL A 603 46.79 28.31 -32.10
N ALA A 604 46.92 27.14 -32.70
CA ALA A 604 46.08 25.99 -32.37
C ALA A 604 46.90 24.71 -32.27
N SER A 605 46.37 23.77 -31.49
CA SER A 605 47.00 22.51 -31.12
C SER A 605 45.93 21.42 -30.96
N ASP A 606 46.35 20.16 -30.97
CA ASP A 606 45.49 18.97 -30.90
C ASP A 606 44.86 18.73 -29.51
N GLY A 607 45.15 19.59 -28.52
CA GLY A 607 44.62 19.45 -27.18
C GLY A 607 44.67 20.71 -26.32
N PRO A 608 43.84 20.79 -25.26
CA PRO A 608 43.84 21.95 -24.37
C PRO A 608 45.16 22.19 -23.65
N MET A 609 45.75 21.12 -23.11
CA MET A 609 47.04 21.21 -22.41
C MET A 609 48.16 21.57 -23.38
N SER A 610 48.19 20.96 -24.56
CA SER A 610 49.21 21.25 -25.58
C SER A 610 49.06 22.65 -26.16
N ALA A 611 47.83 23.14 -26.37
CA ALA A 611 47.55 24.52 -26.78
C ALA A 611 48.08 25.52 -25.73
N PHE A 612 47.84 25.26 -24.44
CA PHE A 612 48.38 26.11 -23.38
C PHE A 612 49.92 26.14 -23.36
N TYR A 613 50.57 24.98 -23.50
CA TYR A 613 52.03 24.91 -23.56
C TYR A 613 52.59 25.58 -24.83
N LEU A 614 51.94 25.40 -25.99
CA LEU A 614 52.27 26.06 -27.24
C LEU A 614 52.21 27.59 -27.07
N GLU A 615 51.12 28.10 -26.49
CA GLU A 615 50.96 29.53 -26.21
C GLU A 615 52.12 30.07 -25.35
N CYS A 616 52.48 29.34 -24.29
CA CYS A 616 53.57 29.74 -23.40
C CYS A 616 54.93 29.74 -24.12
N GLN A 617 55.24 28.68 -24.85
CA GLN A 617 56.51 28.56 -25.59
C GLN A 617 56.64 29.61 -26.69
N VAL A 618 55.56 29.86 -27.43
CA VAL A 618 55.52 30.90 -28.47
C VAL A 618 55.71 32.27 -27.82
N ARG A 619 55.04 32.55 -26.70
CA ARG A 619 55.20 33.82 -25.96
C ARG A 619 56.65 34.04 -25.52
N GLU A 620 57.30 33.02 -24.97
CA GLU A 620 58.72 33.09 -24.56
C GLU A 620 59.66 33.32 -25.74
N LYS A 621 59.48 32.58 -26.84
CA LYS A 621 60.28 32.74 -28.06
C LYS A 621 60.09 34.12 -28.69
N MET A 622 58.86 34.63 -28.73
CA MET A 622 58.56 35.96 -29.26
C MET A 622 59.12 37.07 -28.38
N LEU A 623 59.06 36.92 -27.04
CA LEU A 623 59.72 37.85 -26.12
C LEU A 623 61.24 37.90 -26.36
N ASN A 624 61.86 36.74 -26.58
CA ASN A 624 63.30 36.65 -26.86
C ASN A 624 63.65 37.36 -28.19
N TYR A 625 62.86 37.13 -29.24
CA TYR A 625 63.01 37.83 -30.52
C TYR A 625 62.87 39.35 -30.37
N LEU A 626 61.80 39.82 -29.70
CA LEU A 626 61.59 41.25 -29.48
C LEU A 626 62.74 41.89 -28.68
N TYR A 627 63.32 41.16 -27.72
CA TYR A 627 64.44 41.64 -26.94
C TYR A 627 65.75 41.74 -27.74
N HIS A 628 66.01 40.83 -28.68
CA HIS A 628 67.25 40.82 -29.45
C HIS A 628 67.21 41.67 -30.72
N GLU A 629 66.12 41.58 -31.48
CA GLU A 629 66.02 42.19 -32.82
C GLU A 629 65.28 43.54 -32.80
N GLN A 630 64.35 43.74 -31.86
CA GLN A 630 63.49 44.94 -31.80
C GLN A 630 63.53 45.65 -30.44
N LYS A 631 64.65 45.55 -29.71
CA LYS A 631 64.80 46.07 -28.33
C LYS A 631 64.37 47.53 -28.16
N ALA A 632 64.64 48.35 -29.17
CA ALA A 632 64.32 49.78 -29.17
C ALA A 632 62.80 50.08 -29.14
N TYR A 633 61.98 49.09 -29.49
CA TYR A 633 60.53 49.21 -29.65
C TYR A 633 59.75 48.37 -28.64
N LEU A 634 60.40 48.00 -27.52
CA LEU A 634 59.69 47.48 -26.36
C LEU A 634 58.91 48.61 -25.68
N PRO A 635 57.73 48.33 -25.08
CA PRO A 635 56.96 49.34 -24.37
C PRO A 635 57.80 50.06 -23.31
N ALA A 636 57.95 51.37 -23.45
CA ALA A 636 58.70 52.21 -22.54
C ALA A 636 57.97 53.53 -22.30
N GLU A 637 58.15 54.11 -21.10
CA GLU A 637 57.65 55.45 -20.83
C GLU A 637 58.46 56.48 -21.62
N ARG A 638 57.78 57.26 -22.45
CA ARG A 638 58.38 58.34 -23.26
C ARG A 638 58.20 59.67 -22.54
N PHE A 639 59.31 60.30 -22.15
CA PHE A 639 59.29 61.66 -21.60
C PHE A 639 59.68 62.67 -22.67
N ILE A 640 58.78 63.57 -23.02
CA ILE A 640 59.09 64.72 -23.88
C ILE A 640 59.67 65.81 -22.97
N LEU A 641 60.99 65.93 -22.93
CA LEU A 641 61.65 67.07 -22.30
C LEU A 641 61.45 68.30 -23.20
N LYS A 642 60.50 69.17 -22.85
CA LYS A 642 60.36 70.48 -23.49
C LYS A 642 61.57 71.34 -23.12
N ASP A 643 62.34 71.75 -24.12
CA ASP A 643 63.45 72.67 -23.92
C ASP A 643 62.92 74.05 -23.50
N LYS A 644 63.56 74.69 -22.53
CA LYS A 644 62.99 75.83 -21.78
C LYS A 644 62.96 77.17 -22.53
N ASN A 645 63.15 77.16 -23.85
CA ASN A 645 63.29 78.35 -24.71
C ASN A 645 62.23 78.44 -25.83
N GLU A 646 61.11 77.75 -25.72
CA GLU A 646 59.88 78.04 -26.48
C GLU A 646 58.72 78.45 -25.57
#